data_AF-A0A2N7VR75-F1
#
_entry.id   AF-A0A2N7VR75-F1
#
_cell.length_a   1.000
_cell.length_b   1.000
_cell.length_c   1.000
_cell.angle_alpha   90.00
_cell.angle_beta   90.00
_cell.angle_gamma   90.00
#
_symmetry.space_group_name_H-M   'P 1'
#
loop_
_entity.id
_entity.type
_entity.pdbx_description
1 polymer ?
#
loop_
_entity_poly.entity_id
_entity_poly.type
_entity_poly.pdbx_seq_one_letter_code
_entity_poly.pdbx_strand_id
1 'polypeptide(L)'
;MADLPNGLSVAEVAERRSRGEINRVRRQTSRSLGEIVRANMFTRFNALLGTLCAVVLAVGPWQDALFGGVLITNSLIGIVQEWRAKRQLDRLALLHQPHARVRREGQTIEVLLGDIVKDDLIAVERGDQIVVDGVVCAANGLEIDESLLTGESEPQTKTPESELLSGSFVVAGQGWVRATRVGRDAWAHQLAAQARRFVPPQSELSAGINRMLRYVGWVIVPLSALMVATQLLRGTSLNEALLYSAGGVAGMVPEGLVLLTSVALAIGAVRLAQRGALMQELPAIETLARVDVLCLDKTGTLTEGEPVMERLERLDGDADAHDALSALVRSDPAPNATLRAIAAGCDASPAWHATHAVPFSSARKWASASFDGHGTWLLGAPDVLLGGTAAADELRRTVSAHAREGRRVLLLARSDAALVADGLPDAITPVALVLLAERIRADAQSTVAYFAAQGVSLKVISGDHPDTAAEVAQRAGIAGTGAGIDARTLPESASQLGDVMERETVFGRVSPTLKAAMVTALRARGHVVAMIGDGVNDLLALKESDIGIAMGGGSGAAAAVAQAVLTDNRFASLPSIVNEGRRVIGNVERVANLVVTKTVYVMLLAFAIGVADLAFPFLPRHLTLVGSLTIGIPAFFLSLEPTAERARRGFVERVLRFTVPAGVLAAIATFAAYSVTLSYLHGTLEQARSAATLTLFGIALWIVALLVRPLTRLRVGIVAAMAASFVVVASTALLRAFFALEPLPLRIWLGAIGMIVLACSALRGVTSRSDAIQKSPVLPAEPPILSATRALLALWRRHKALIPISVLIFGGSAWLFLGVLEDVLSKDPLMQADLIVYRTLQHVRTPPLDAWMTAMSELGDAAVVVPVVLVVLSWFVWHRRWRAAIYWLAAVGGAEVIVKLLKLALHRVRPNPFASGAESFSFPSSHATLAIVTYGFLAFLLCDGQRHRQRTAIVLVTAVAVSLIAASRLYLGVHWVSDVVAGLSFGLAWVTVLAVGYSLRTIEPIGAKRLMVLVALTLLAGATLHIVRRHAVDVVLYRPVERVERMTATQWRGGAWQTLPVGRVAAVGRIDEPFNVQWAATARTIERVMEANGWQAARSNLAWPAAPATRGVRAAPAIALEFHEGAVPAMAFVRFSDGARGTLLVLRLWPAAEMALPGSTHGTVPIWTGTVTRELPTTGIAWSFSVQSPDEDFTVPAAAFARQFAGAQGVTRDDPVSAAFQRWDGRVWLLCTVTLPDAAGNRTPQYIPNGTCG
;
A
#
# COMPACT_ATOMS: atom_id res chain seq x y z
N MET A 1 24.81 -29.70 -52.37
CA MET A 1 23.45 -29.23 -52.04
C MET A 1 22.86 -28.33 -53.15
N ALA A 2 23.03 -28.68 -54.43
CA ALA A 2 22.66 -27.78 -55.55
C ALA A 2 21.17 -27.84 -55.95
N ASP A 3 20.38 -28.78 -55.41
CA ASP A 3 18.99 -29.07 -55.84
C ASP A 3 17.97 -28.97 -54.67
N LEU A 4 18.09 -27.94 -53.82
CA LEU A 4 17.16 -27.72 -52.70
C LEU A 4 15.89 -26.99 -53.18
N PRO A 5 14.68 -27.48 -52.85
CA PRO A 5 13.43 -26.80 -53.21
C PRO A 5 13.36 -25.36 -52.66
N ASN A 6 12.63 -24.48 -53.35
CA ASN A 6 12.43 -23.10 -52.91
C ASN A 6 11.58 -22.95 -51.64
N GLY A 7 10.96 -24.03 -51.14
CA GLY A 7 10.04 -23.97 -50.00
C GLY A 7 8.70 -23.33 -50.35
N LEU A 8 7.90 -22.99 -49.33
CA LEU A 8 6.53 -22.48 -49.50
C LEU A 8 6.48 -20.98 -49.80
N SER A 9 5.46 -20.54 -50.53
CA SER A 9 5.10 -19.13 -50.72
C SER A 9 4.30 -18.54 -49.56
N VAL A 10 4.24 -17.21 -49.44
CA VAL A 10 3.46 -16.55 -48.38
C VAL A 10 1.96 -16.91 -48.45
N ALA A 11 1.41 -17.07 -49.66
CA ALA A 11 0.01 -17.45 -49.87
C ALA A 11 -0.28 -18.89 -49.39
N GLU A 12 0.60 -19.84 -49.70
CA GLU A 12 0.50 -21.24 -49.29
C GLU A 12 0.60 -21.42 -47.77
N VAL A 13 1.41 -20.58 -47.11
CA VAL A 13 1.50 -20.54 -45.64
C VAL A 13 0.20 -20.00 -45.02
N ALA A 14 -0.36 -18.93 -45.59
CA ALA A 14 -1.63 -18.36 -45.11
C ALA A 14 -2.79 -19.35 -45.28
N GLU A 15 -2.81 -20.09 -46.38
CA GLU A 15 -3.80 -21.15 -46.63
C GLU A 15 -3.73 -22.26 -45.57
N ARG A 16 -2.54 -22.83 -45.32
CA ARG A 16 -2.35 -23.87 -44.30
C ARG A 16 -2.70 -23.38 -42.89
N ARG A 17 -2.39 -22.11 -42.57
CA ARG A 17 -2.81 -21.47 -41.32
C ARG A 17 -4.33 -21.43 -41.16
N SER A 18 -5.06 -21.13 -42.23
CA SER A 18 -6.53 -21.09 -42.22
C SER A 18 -7.15 -22.47 -42.00
N ARG A 19 -6.50 -23.53 -42.48
CA ARG A 19 -6.89 -24.94 -42.29
C ARG A 19 -6.51 -25.51 -40.92
N GLY A 20 -5.77 -24.74 -40.11
CA GLY A 20 -5.29 -25.19 -38.80
C GLY A 20 -4.09 -26.13 -38.86
N GLU A 21 -3.45 -26.30 -40.03
CA GLU A 21 -2.27 -27.13 -40.27
C GLU A 21 -0.98 -26.41 -39.82
N ILE A 22 -1.01 -25.91 -38.59
CA ILE A 22 0.04 -25.12 -37.97
C ILE A 22 0.50 -25.80 -36.68
N ASN A 23 1.78 -25.66 -36.35
CA ASN A 23 2.40 -26.23 -35.18
C ASN A 23 2.04 -25.51 -33.85
N ARG A 24 0.80 -25.00 -33.72
CA ARG A 24 0.30 -24.40 -32.48
C ARG A 24 -0.44 -25.42 -31.64
N VAL A 25 0.26 -26.00 -30.69
CA VAL A 25 -0.39 -26.69 -29.57
C VAL A 25 -0.55 -25.70 -28.43
N ARG A 26 -1.80 -25.47 -27.97
CA ARG A 26 -2.06 -24.63 -26.79
C ARG A 26 -1.37 -25.24 -25.57
N ARG A 27 -0.14 -24.81 -25.27
CA ARG A 27 0.45 -24.97 -23.94
C ARG A 27 -0.34 -24.05 -23.01
N GLN A 28 -1.17 -24.64 -22.14
CA GLN A 28 -1.86 -23.88 -21.09
C GLN A 28 -0.82 -23.42 -20.06
N THR A 29 -0.24 -22.24 -20.28
CA THR A 29 0.67 -21.61 -19.30
C THR A 29 -0.06 -21.18 -18.03
N SER A 30 -1.40 -21.07 -18.08
CA SER A 30 -2.26 -20.60 -16.98
C SER A 30 -3.75 -20.82 -17.26
N ARG A 31 -4.59 -20.64 -16.23
CA ARG A 31 -6.07 -20.67 -16.32
C ARG A 31 -6.58 -19.56 -17.26
N SER A 32 -7.64 -19.85 -18.00
CA SER A 32 -8.38 -18.86 -18.81
C SER A 32 -9.12 -17.83 -17.93
N LEU A 33 -9.50 -16.67 -18.50
CA LEU A 33 -10.28 -15.66 -17.76
C LEU A 33 -11.55 -16.26 -17.15
N GLY A 34 -12.27 -17.10 -17.90
CA GLY A 34 -13.47 -17.78 -17.40
C GLY A 34 -13.17 -18.72 -16.23
N GLU A 35 -12.08 -19.48 -16.30
CA GLU A 35 -11.64 -20.34 -15.20
C GLU A 35 -11.18 -19.54 -13.97
N ILE A 36 -10.54 -18.37 -14.17
CA ILE A 36 -10.14 -17.44 -13.10
C ILE A 36 -11.39 -16.91 -12.38
N VAL A 37 -12.37 -16.39 -13.13
CA VAL A 37 -13.63 -15.89 -12.56
C VAL A 37 -14.34 -17.02 -11.82
N ARG A 38 -14.43 -18.20 -12.41
CA ARG A 38 -15.09 -19.34 -11.78
C ARG A 38 -14.40 -19.76 -10.48
N ALA A 39 -13.07 -19.85 -10.50
CA ALA A 39 -12.27 -20.25 -9.34
C ALA A 39 -12.35 -19.26 -8.17
N ASN A 40 -12.54 -17.96 -8.46
CA ASN A 40 -12.62 -16.92 -7.44
C ASN A 40 -14.05 -16.66 -6.94
N MET A 41 -15.08 -16.79 -7.79
CA MET A 41 -16.47 -16.53 -7.39
C MET A 41 -17.18 -17.77 -6.84
N PHE A 42 -17.05 -18.93 -7.51
CA PHE A 42 -17.84 -20.13 -7.21
C PHE A 42 -17.07 -21.10 -6.30
N THR A 43 -16.64 -20.60 -5.14
CA THR A 43 -16.06 -21.45 -4.09
C THR A 43 -17.14 -21.90 -3.10
N ARG A 44 -16.94 -23.06 -2.45
CA ARG A 44 -17.87 -23.56 -1.41
C ARG A 44 -18.07 -22.56 -0.27
N PHE A 45 -17.04 -21.80 0.07
CA PHE A 45 -17.08 -20.79 1.13
C PHE A 45 -17.79 -19.52 0.69
N ASN A 46 -17.58 -19.07 -0.55
CA ASN A 46 -18.32 -17.93 -1.09
C ASN A 46 -19.81 -18.27 -1.22
N ALA A 47 -20.15 -19.51 -1.57
CA ALA A 47 -21.53 -19.97 -1.56
C ALA A 47 -22.12 -19.92 -0.14
N LEU A 48 -21.41 -20.44 0.87
CA LEU A 48 -21.84 -20.37 2.27
C LEU A 48 -22.01 -18.92 2.75
N LEU A 49 -21.00 -18.07 2.57
CA LEU A 49 -21.03 -16.65 2.98
C LEU A 49 -22.08 -15.86 2.19
N GLY A 50 -22.26 -16.15 0.90
CA GLY A 50 -23.31 -15.55 0.07
C GLY A 50 -24.70 -15.90 0.59
N THR A 51 -24.94 -17.16 0.94
CA THR A 51 -26.19 -17.60 1.58
C THR A 51 -26.40 -16.94 2.94
N LEU A 52 -25.38 -16.88 3.80
CA LEU A 52 -25.48 -16.20 5.09
C LEU A 52 -25.74 -14.70 4.94
N CYS A 53 -25.11 -14.05 3.95
CA CYS A 53 -25.34 -12.65 3.64
C CYS A 53 -26.80 -12.42 3.22
N ALA A 54 -27.35 -13.28 2.36
CA ALA A 54 -28.76 -13.22 1.96
C ALA A 54 -29.71 -13.40 3.17
N VAL A 55 -29.40 -14.34 4.07
CA VAL A 55 -30.17 -14.54 5.31
C VAL A 55 -30.12 -13.30 6.21
N VAL A 56 -28.94 -12.71 6.42
CA VAL A 56 -28.79 -11.52 7.26
C VAL A 56 -29.50 -10.30 6.64
N LEU A 57 -29.44 -10.12 5.32
CA LEU A 57 -30.16 -9.05 4.63
C LEU A 57 -31.68 -9.21 4.70
N ALA A 58 -32.19 -10.44 4.76
CA ALA A 58 -33.62 -10.71 4.87
C ALA A 58 -34.16 -10.50 6.30
N VAL A 59 -33.31 -10.70 7.31
CA VAL A 59 -33.74 -10.87 8.70
C VAL A 59 -33.23 -9.79 9.66
N GLY A 60 -32.10 -9.15 9.35
CA GLY A 60 -31.41 -8.20 10.21
C GLY A 60 -31.06 -6.87 9.53
N PRO A 61 -30.42 -5.95 10.27
CA PRO A 61 -29.96 -4.68 9.71
C PRO A 61 -28.93 -4.92 8.60
N TRP A 62 -29.03 -4.15 7.51
CA TRP A 62 -28.10 -4.30 6.38
C TRP A 62 -26.62 -4.10 6.77
N GLN A 63 -26.34 -3.37 7.87
CA GLN A 63 -24.99 -3.19 8.41
C GLN A 63 -24.37 -4.52 8.89
N ASP A 64 -25.17 -5.49 9.30
CA ASP A 64 -24.69 -6.81 9.72
C ASP A 64 -24.32 -7.70 8.52
N ALA A 65 -24.75 -7.34 7.31
CA ALA A 65 -24.31 -7.98 6.07
C ALA A 65 -22.98 -7.43 5.53
N LEU A 66 -22.25 -6.59 6.29
CA LEU A 66 -21.00 -5.94 5.86
C LEU A 66 -19.93 -6.95 5.39
N PHE A 67 -19.90 -8.16 5.95
CA PHE A 67 -19.00 -9.24 5.50
C PHE A 67 -19.26 -9.65 4.04
N GLY A 68 -20.48 -9.48 3.52
CA GLY A 68 -20.80 -9.66 2.11
C GLY A 68 -20.07 -8.66 1.20
N GLY A 69 -19.86 -7.42 1.66
CA GLY A 69 -19.03 -6.44 0.96
C GLY A 69 -17.55 -6.87 0.91
N VAL A 70 -17.04 -7.45 2.00
CA VAL A 70 -15.68 -8.02 2.06
C VAL A 70 -15.55 -9.21 1.09
N LEU A 71 -16.55 -10.09 1.03
CA LEU A 71 -16.63 -11.21 0.09
C LEU A 71 -16.52 -10.76 -1.38
N ILE A 72 -17.31 -9.75 -1.77
CA ILE A 72 -17.30 -9.19 -3.13
C ILE A 72 -15.95 -8.54 -3.42
N THR A 73 -15.44 -7.73 -2.49
CA THR A 73 -14.17 -7.01 -2.66
C THR A 73 -13.00 -7.99 -2.79
N ASN A 74 -12.92 -9.01 -1.95
CA ASN A 74 -11.89 -10.05 -2.04
C ASN A 74 -11.96 -10.79 -3.38
N SER A 75 -13.16 -11.20 -3.80
CA SER A 75 -13.34 -11.89 -5.09
C SER A 75 -12.91 -11.01 -6.27
N LEU A 76 -13.27 -9.73 -6.26
CA LEU A 76 -12.88 -8.76 -7.29
C LEU A 76 -11.36 -8.53 -7.32
N ILE A 77 -10.75 -8.28 -6.16
CA ILE A 77 -9.30 -8.12 -6.03
C ILE A 77 -8.58 -9.35 -6.58
N GLY A 78 -9.06 -10.54 -6.22
CA GLY A 78 -8.51 -11.81 -6.69
C GLY A 78 -8.54 -11.96 -8.20
N ILE A 79 -9.71 -11.75 -8.82
CA ILE A 79 -9.87 -11.82 -10.27
C ILE A 79 -8.95 -10.80 -10.97
N VAL A 80 -8.93 -9.55 -10.49
CA VAL A 80 -8.11 -8.48 -11.10
C VAL A 80 -6.62 -8.81 -10.97
N GLN A 81 -6.16 -9.29 -9.82
CA GLN A 81 -4.75 -9.60 -9.58
C GLN A 81 -4.30 -10.82 -10.37
N GLU A 82 -5.07 -11.90 -10.38
CA GLU A 82 -4.76 -13.12 -11.14
C GLU A 82 -4.78 -12.83 -12.65
N TRP A 83 -5.75 -12.04 -13.14
CA TRP A 83 -5.79 -11.63 -14.54
C TRP A 83 -4.60 -10.75 -14.94
N ARG A 84 -4.23 -9.76 -14.12
CA ARG A 84 -3.06 -8.91 -14.37
C ARG A 84 -1.78 -9.73 -14.40
N ALA A 85 -1.61 -10.64 -13.44
CA ALA A 85 -0.45 -11.52 -13.35
C ALA A 85 -0.35 -12.43 -14.59
N LYS A 86 -1.47 -13.06 -14.99
CA LYS A 86 -1.56 -13.85 -16.22
C LYS A 86 -1.09 -13.05 -17.43
N ARG A 87 -1.64 -11.84 -17.63
CA ARG A 87 -1.33 -11.02 -18.81
C ARG A 87 0.15 -10.62 -18.87
N GLN A 88 0.78 -10.41 -17.71
CA GLN A 88 2.21 -10.15 -17.64
C GLN A 88 3.04 -11.38 -17.96
N LEU A 89 2.68 -12.55 -17.41
CA LEU A 89 3.34 -13.82 -17.72
C LEU A 89 3.23 -14.18 -19.21
N ASP A 90 2.04 -14.06 -19.80
CA ASP A 90 1.84 -14.33 -21.23
C ASP A 90 2.76 -13.45 -22.10
N ARG A 91 2.92 -12.16 -21.75
CA ARG A 91 3.81 -11.24 -22.46
C ARG A 91 5.29 -11.63 -22.31
N LEU A 92 5.71 -12.04 -21.12
CA LEU A 92 7.10 -12.43 -20.87
C LEU A 92 7.44 -13.78 -21.52
N ALA A 93 6.46 -14.69 -21.59
CA ALA A 93 6.59 -15.97 -22.28
C ALA A 93 6.70 -15.80 -23.80
N LEU A 94 6.07 -14.78 -24.39
CA LEU A 94 6.19 -14.47 -25.82
C LEU A 94 7.60 -14.02 -26.23
N LEU A 95 8.37 -13.42 -25.32
CA LEU A 95 9.71 -12.89 -25.61
C LEU A 95 10.80 -13.97 -25.72
N HIS A 96 10.52 -15.21 -25.30
CA HIS A 96 11.51 -16.29 -25.22
C HIS A 96 11.03 -17.57 -25.93
N GLN A 97 10.20 -17.44 -26.96
CA GLN A 97 9.80 -18.59 -27.76
C GLN A 97 10.97 -19.03 -28.66
N PRO A 98 11.28 -20.33 -28.74
CA PRO A 98 12.31 -20.82 -29.63
C PRO A 98 11.93 -20.57 -31.10
N HIS A 99 12.95 -20.36 -31.94
CA HIS A 99 12.80 -20.15 -33.37
C HIS A 99 13.23 -21.42 -34.12
N ALA A 100 12.67 -21.62 -35.30
CA ALA A 100 13.17 -22.54 -36.31
C ALA A 100 13.54 -21.76 -37.57
N ARG A 101 14.57 -22.23 -38.27
CA ARG A 101 14.94 -21.71 -39.58
C ARG A 101 14.17 -22.50 -40.64
N VAL A 102 13.38 -21.79 -41.44
CA VAL A 102 12.60 -22.38 -42.54
C VAL A 102 12.97 -21.72 -43.86
N ARG A 103 12.91 -22.48 -44.94
CA ARG A 103 13.07 -21.96 -46.30
C ARG A 103 11.70 -21.66 -46.88
N ARG A 104 11.46 -20.40 -47.25
CA ARG A 104 10.24 -19.91 -47.91
C ARG A 104 10.64 -18.95 -49.02
N GLU A 105 10.03 -19.09 -50.20
CA GLU A 105 10.36 -18.31 -51.40
C GLU A 105 11.88 -18.26 -51.75
N GLY A 106 12.58 -19.36 -51.52
CA GLY A 106 14.02 -19.51 -51.76
C GLY A 106 14.92 -18.88 -50.69
N GLN A 107 14.35 -18.16 -49.71
CA GLN A 107 15.08 -17.51 -48.63
C GLN A 107 14.93 -18.29 -47.32
N THR A 108 16.01 -18.34 -46.54
CA THR A 108 15.98 -18.88 -45.17
C THR A 108 15.57 -17.77 -44.21
N ILE A 109 14.43 -17.95 -43.55
CA ILE A 109 13.88 -17.02 -42.56
C ILE A 109 13.72 -17.72 -41.21
N GLU A 110 13.85 -16.97 -40.13
CA GLU A 110 13.51 -17.45 -38.79
C GLU A 110 12.02 -17.26 -38.52
N VAL A 111 11.37 -18.32 -38.05
CA VAL A 111 9.97 -18.32 -37.63
C VAL A 111 9.87 -18.90 -36.22
N LEU A 112 8.84 -18.51 -35.48
CA LEU A 112 8.54 -19.16 -34.20
C LEU A 112 8.21 -20.64 -34.44
N LEU A 113 8.57 -21.53 -33.52
CA LEU A 113 8.21 -22.96 -33.63
C LEU A 113 6.71 -23.19 -33.85
N GLY A 114 5.89 -22.35 -33.21
CA GLY A 114 4.44 -22.40 -33.36
C GLY A 114 3.93 -21.90 -34.72
N ASP A 115 4.77 -21.28 -35.54
CA ASP A 115 4.43 -20.72 -36.84
C ASP A 115 4.88 -21.60 -38.02
N ILE A 116 5.48 -22.75 -37.71
CA ILE A 116 5.75 -23.85 -38.65
C ILE A 116 4.42 -24.41 -39.14
N VAL A 117 4.25 -24.52 -40.45
CA VAL A 117 3.10 -25.15 -41.09
C VAL A 117 3.50 -26.49 -41.70
N LYS A 118 2.52 -27.32 -42.02
CA LYS A 118 2.75 -28.54 -42.80
C LYS A 118 3.47 -28.20 -44.11
N ASP A 119 4.39 -29.05 -44.56
CA ASP A 119 5.25 -28.90 -45.73
C ASP A 119 6.31 -27.77 -45.67
N ASP A 120 6.48 -27.06 -44.55
CA ASP A 120 7.62 -26.16 -44.39
C ASP A 120 8.94 -26.95 -44.52
N LEU A 121 9.93 -26.36 -45.19
CA LEU A 121 11.28 -26.91 -45.30
C LEU A 121 12.15 -26.34 -44.17
N ILE A 122 12.46 -27.16 -43.18
CA ILE A 122 13.09 -26.78 -41.92
C ILE A 122 14.58 -27.14 -41.99
N ALA A 123 15.46 -26.20 -41.64
CA ALA A 123 16.87 -26.49 -41.44
C ALA A 123 17.06 -27.13 -40.06
N VAL A 124 17.79 -28.24 -40.01
CA VAL A 124 18.18 -28.92 -38.77
C VAL A 124 19.68 -29.08 -38.72
N GLU A 125 20.26 -28.72 -37.59
CA GLU A 125 21.70 -28.81 -37.33
C GLU A 125 21.95 -29.50 -36.00
N ARG A 126 23.20 -29.88 -35.75
CA ARG A 126 23.63 -30.48 -34.48
C ARG A 126 23.09 -29.70 -33.27
N GLY A 127 22.43 -30.41 -32.37
CA GLY A 127 21.83 -29.88 -31.15
C GLY A 127 20.37 -29.47 -31.30
N ASP A 128 19.85 -29.35 -32.53
CA ASP A 128 18.44 -29.08 -32.76
C ASP A 128 17.58 -30.28 -32.34
N GLN A 129 16.46 -29.98 -31.70
CA GLN A 129 15.39 -30.94 -31.49
C GLN A 129 14.49 -30.94 -32.72
N ILE A 130 14.13 -32.13 -33.20
CA ILE A 130 13.11 -32.29 -34.23
C ILE A 130 11.75 -31.97 -33.61
N VAL A 131 11.16 -30.82 -33.98
CA VAL A 131 9.95 -30.28 -33.33
C VAL A 131 8.66 -30.79 -33.97
N VAL A 132 8.73 -31.14 -35.25
CA VAL A 132 7.62 -31.66 -36.05
C VAL A 132 8.11 -32.90 -36.81
N ASP A 133 7.22 -33.84 -37.08
CA ASP A 133 7.63 -35.00 -37.88
C ASP A 133 7.89 -34.53 -39.31
N GLY A 134 8.84 -35.18 -39.97
CA GLY A 134 9.21 -34.78 -41.32
C GLY A 134 10.03 -35.82 -42.07
N VAL A 135 10.36 -35.48 -43.31
CA VAL A 135 11.18 -36.31 -44.20
C VAL A 135 12.42 -35.52 -44.60
N VAL A 136 13.59 -36.15 -44.53
CA VAL A 136 14.86 -35.54 -44.92
C VAL A 136 14.88 -35.29 -46.43
N CYS A 137 15.08 -34.05 -46.85
CA CYS A 137 15.27 -33.68 -48.25
C CYS A 137 16.74 -33.65 -48.63
N ALA A 138 17.60 -33.22 -47.72
CA ALA A 138 19.04 -33.19 -47.90
C ALA A 138 19.72 -33.43 -46.55
N ALA A 139 20.80 -34.21 -46.54
CA ALA A 139 21.61 -34.48 -45.35
C ALA A 139 23.09 -34.40 -45.69
N ASN A 140 23.88 -33.92 -44.74
CA ASN A 140 25.33 -34.02 -44.76
C ASN A 140 25.81 -34.54 -43.41
N GLY A 141 26.15 -35.84 -43.35
CA GLY A 141 26.55 -36.53 -42.12
C GLY A 141 25.50 -36.46 -41.01
N LEU A 142 24.21 -36.41 -41.35
CA LEU A 142 23.11 -36.21 -40.40
C LEU A 142 22.89 -37.48 -39.56
N GLU A 143 23.15 -37.39 -38.26
CA GLU A 143 22.91 -38.44 -37.27
C GLU A 143 21.85 -37.98 -36.27
N ILE A 144 20.85 -38.83 -36.03
CA ILE A 144 19.71 -38.53 -35.15
C ILE A 144 19.65 -39.54 -34.01
N ASP A 145 19.53 -39.02 -32.79
CA ASP A 145 19.23 -39.81 -31.60
C ASP A 145 17.72 -39.89 -31.41
N GLU A 146 17.19 -41.11 -31.52
CA GLU A 146 15.78 -41.44 -31.31
C GLU A 146 15.56 -42.22 -29.99
N SER A 147 16.58 -42.32 -29.13
CA SER A 147 16.57 -43.15 -27.90
C SER A 147 15.40 -42.84 -26.97
N LEU A 148 14.97 -41.58 -26.87
CA LEU A 148 13.81 -41.18 -26.06
C LEU A 148 12.47 -41.68 -26.61
N LEU A 149 12.42 -42.07 -27.88
CA LEU A 149 11.20 -42.51 -28.58
C LEU A 149 11.19 -44.02 -28.83
N THR A 150 12.33 -44.57 -29.26
CA THR A 150 12.46 -45.97 -29.68
C THR A 150 13.13 -46.85 -28.63
N GLY A 151 13.86 -46.26 -27.67
CA GLY A 151 14.66 -46.98 -26.68
C GLY A 151 16.03 -47.43 -27.20
N GLU A 152 16.31 -47.27 -28.50
CA GLU A 152 17.60 -47.61 -29.10
C GLU A 152 18.64 -46.55 -28.76
N SER A 153 19.76 -46.97 -28.16
CA SER A 153 20.75 -46.04 -27.58
C SER A 153 21.76 -45.51 -28.60
N GLU A 154 21.82 -46.10 -29.80
CA GLU A 154 22.77 -45.70 -30.85
C GLU A 154 22.17 -44.67 -31.81
N PRO A 155 22.87 -43.55 -32.08
CA PRO A 155 22.46 -42.59 -33.08
C PRO A 155 22.33 -43.22 -34.47
N GLN A 156 21.23 -42.91 -35.17
CA GLN A 156 20.98 -43.42 -36.51
C GLN A 156 21.37 -42.41 -37.57
N THR A 157 22.17 -42.84 -38.56
CA THR A 157 22.50 -42.04 -39.74
C THR A 157 21.28 -41.91 -40.65
N LYS A 158 20.98 -40.69 -41.11
CA LYS A 158 19.83 -40.38 -41.95
C LYS A 158 20.28 -39.88 -43.32
N THR A 159 19.71 -40.46 -44.36
CA THR A 159 19.91 -40.09 -45.77
C THR A 159 18.68 -39.33 -46.30
N PRO A 160 18.76 -38.69 -47.49
CA PRO A 160 17.56 -38.20 -48.16
C PRO A 160 16.45 -39.27 -48.21
N GLU A 161 15.20 -38.84 -48.05
CA GLU A 161 14.00 -39.68 -47.91
C GLU A 161 13.82 -40.41 -46.58
N SER A 162 14.78 -40.33 -45.65
CA SER A 162 14.61 -40.87 -44.29
C SER A 162 13.52 -40.13 -43.52
N GLU A 163 12.71 -40.86 -42.75
CA GLU A 163 11.73 -40.28 -41.83
C GLU A 163 12.40 -39.79 -40.53
N LEU A 164 11.89 -38.67 -40.03
CA LEU A 164 12.25 -38.07 -38.75
C LEU A 164 11.03 -37.91 -37.87
N LEU A 165 11.14 -38.39 -36.65
CA LEU A 165 10.11 -38.26 -35.63
C LEU A 165 10.37 -37.02 -34.77
N SER A 166 9.30 -36.29 -34.46
CA SER A 166 9.33 -35.24 -33.47
C SER A 166 9.67 -35.80 -32.10
N GLY A 167 10.54 -35.09 -31.38
CA GLY A 167 11.11 -35.53 -30.11
C GLY A 167 12.54 -36.08 -30.21
N SER A 168 13.01 -36.42 -31.41
CA SER A 168 14.40 -36.83 -31.68
C SER A 168 15.37 -35.65 -31.71
N PHE A 169 16.67 -35.93 -31.63
CA PHE A 169 17.72 -34.90 -31.59
C PHE A 169 18.77 -35.11 -32.66
N VAL A 170 19.26 -34.01 -33.25
CA VAL A 170 20.42 -34.07 -34.14
C VAL A 170 21.69 -34.18 -33.31
N VAL A 171 22.41 -35.29 -33.43
CA VAL A 171 23.65 -35.56 -32.68
C VAL A 171 24.88 -35.06 -33.45
N ALA A 172 24.85 -35.21 -34.77
CA ALA A 172 25.92 -34.79 -35.67
C ALA A 172 25.37 -34.41 -37.06
N GLY A 173 26.15 -33.61 -37.78
CA GLY A 173 25.82 -33.15 -39.13
C GLY A 173 24.69 -32.12 -39.20
N GLN A 174 24.17 -31.96 -40.41
CA GLN A 174 23.10 -31.00 -40.73
C GLN A 174 22.24 -31.51 -41.89
N GLY A 175 21.02 -30.99 -41.99
CA GLY A 175 20.11 -31.34 -43.06
C GLY A 175 18.92 -30.39 -43.22
N TRP A 176 18.12 -30.66 -44.25
CA TRP A 176 16.85 -30.00 -44.51
C TRP A 176 15.72 -31.03 -44.44
N VAL A 177 14.67 -30.69 -43.71
CA VAL A 177 13.57 -31.60 -43.37
C VAL A 177 12.26 -30.96 -43.77
N ARG A 178 11.45 -31.64 -44.58
CA ARG A 178 10.11 -31.18 -44.91
C ARG A 178 9.12 -31.66 -43.85
N ALA A 179 8.39 -30.74 -43.24
CA ALA A 179 7.39 -31.04 -42.20
C ALA A 179 6.21 -31.85 -42.78
N THR A 180 5.88 -32.99 -42.19
CA THR A 180 4.76 -33.85 -42.62
C THR A 180 3.60 -33.84 -41.61
N ARG A 181 3.91 -33.91 -40.31
CA ARG A 181 2.92 -33.84 -39.23
C ARG A 181 3.28 -32.74 -38.25
N VAL A 182 2.35 -31.82 -38.02
CA VAL A 182 2.55 -30.62 -37.19
C VAL A 182 1.49 -30.53 -36.10
N GLY A 183 1.79 -29.83 -35.01
CA GLY A 183 0.81 -29.53 -33.97
C GLY A 183 0.33 -30.79 -33.24
N ARG A 184 -0.99 -31.03 -33.24
CA ARG A 184 -1.58 -32.18 -32.54
C ARG A 184 -1.27 -33.52 -33.20
N ASP A 185 -0.91 -33.50 -34.48
CA ASP A 185 -0.68 -34.71 -35.28
C ASP A 185 0.78 -35.19 -35.21
N ALA A 186 1.69 -34.37 -34.68
CA ALA A 186 3.09 -34.73 -34.50
C ALA A 186 3.26 -35.85 -33.45
N TRP A 187 4.16 -36.79 -33.72
CA TRP A 187 4.41 -37.98 -32.90
C TRP A 187 4.68 -37.67 -31.43
N ALA A 188 5.58 -36.72 -31.12
CA ALA A 188 5.87 -36.29 -29.75
C ALA A 188 4.61 -35.83 -29.00
N HIS A 189 3.69 -35.17 -29.70
CA HIS A 189 2.43 -34.71 -29.10
C HIS A 189 1.45 -35.84 -28.85
N GLN A 190 1.35 -36.80 -29.77
CA GLN A 190 0.52 -37.99 -29.58
C GLN A 190 1.05 -38.87 -28.45
N LEU A 191 2.36 -39.09 -28.41
CA LEU A 191 3.04 -39.84 -27.34
C LEU A 191 2.87 -39.13 -25.99
N ALA A 192 3.07 -37.81 -25.94
CA ALA A 192 2.85 -37.02 -24.74
C ALA A 192 1.38 -37.02 -24.29
N ALA A 193 0.41 -37.05 -25.22
CA ALA A 193 -1.02 -37.12 -24.92
C ALA A 193 -1.44 -38.49 -24.35
N GLN A 194 -0.87 -39.57 -24.88
CA GLN A 194 -1.09 -40.94 -24.40
C GLN A 194 -0.39 -41.20 -23.05
N ALA A 195 0.78 -40.59 -22.83
CA ALA A 195 1.53 -40.67 -21.58
C ALA A 195 0.96 -39.79 -20.43
N ARG A 196 -0.14 -39.05 -20.64
CA ARG A 196 -0.79 -38.20 -19.61
C ARG A 196 -1.47 -39.00 -18.50
N ARG A 197 -0.75 -39.87 -17.80
CA ARG A 197 -0.91 -40.03 -16.35
C ARG A 197 -0.09 -38.92 -15.68
N PHE A 198 -0.50 -37.67 -15.88
CA PHE A 198 0.09 -36.56 -15.13
C PHE A 198 -0.20 -36.79 -13.66
N VAL A 199 0.85 -37.08 -12.88
CA VAL A 199 0.79 -36.88 -11.44
C VAL A 199 0.90 -35.37 -11.27
N PRO A 200 -0.18 -34.65 -10.90
CA PRO A 200 -0.10 -33.21 -10.73
C PRO A 200 0.96 -32.88 -9.67
N PRO A 201 1.80 -31.85 -9.89
CA PRO A 201 2.79 -31.41 -8.93
C PRO A 201 2.10 -31.17 -7.58
N GLN A 202 2.52 -31.88 -6.54
CA GLN A 202 1.88 -31.79 -5.24
C GLN A 202 2.42 -30.57 -4.48
N SER A 203 1.69 -29.46 -4.53
CA SER A 203 1.90 -28.32 -3.63
C SER A 203 1.54 -28.71 -2.20
N GLU A 204 2.53 -28.81 -1.31
CA GLU A 204 2.33 -29.09 0.12
C GLU A 204 1.45 -28.00 0.76
N LEU A 205 1.65 -26.74 0.36
CA LEU A 205 0.90 -25.58 0.82
C LEU A 205 -0.58 -25.70 0.43
N SER A 206 -0.86 -25.94 -0.85
CA SER A 206 -2.24 -26.08 -1.35
C SER A 206 -2.93 -27.30 -0.74
N ALA A 207 -2.22 -28.43 -0.62
CA ALA A 207 -2.72 -29.62 0.03
C ALA A 207 -3.00 -29.39 1.52
N GLY A 208 -2.11 -28.67 2.21
CA GLY A 208 -2.25 -28.30 3.62
C GLY A 208 -3.42 -27.37 3.87
N ILE A 209 -3.60 -26.33 3.04
CA ILE A 209 -4.75 -25.43 3.09
C ILE A 209 -6.04 -26.24 2.86
N ASN A 210 -6.11 -27.07 1.81
CA ASN A 210 -7.28 -27.91 1.56
C ASN A 210 -7.61 -28.86 2.72
N ARG A 211 -6.59 -29.37 3.41
CA ARG A 211 -6.76 -30.21 4.60
C ARG A 211 -7.34 -29.40 5.76
N MET A 212 -6.82 -28.21 6.06
CA MET A 212 -7.38 -27.31 7.07
C MET A 212 -8.83 -26.94 6.75
N LEU A 213 -9.11 -26.55 5.50
CA LEU A 213 -10.45 -26.20 5.04
C LEU A 213 -11.45 -27.35 5.21
N ARG A 214 -11.01 -28.59 4.96
CA ARG A 214 -11.83 -29.77 5.18
C ARG A 214 -12.18 -29.92 6.65
N TYR A 215 -11.21 -29.85 7.56
CA TYR A 215 -11.46 -29.94 9.00
C TYR A 215 -12.38 -28.83 9.50
N VAL A 216 -12.12 -27.59 9.10
CA VAL A 216 -12.97 -26.43 9.45
C VAL A 216 -14.40 -26.64 8.95
N GLY A 217 -14.58 -27.09 7.70
CA GLY A 217 -15.91 -27.39 7.15
C GLY A 217 -16.69 -28.43 7.94
N TRP A 218 -16.04 -29.50 8.40
CA TRP A 218 -16.67 -30.53 9.24
C TRP A 218 -17.11 -30.00 10.62
N VAL A 219 -16.37 -29.07 11.21
CA VAL A 219 -16.69 -28.54 12.54
C VAL A 219 -17.67 -27.37 12.50
N ILE A 220 -17.70 -26.60 11.41
CA ILE A 220 -18.69 -25.50 11.24
C ILE A 220 -20.12 -26.02 11.33
N VAL A 221 -20.44 -27.16 10.71
CA VAL A 221 -21.82 -27.69 10.67
C VAL A 221 -22.40 -27.95 12.06
N PRO A 222 -21.78 -28.78 12.94
CA PRO A 222 -22.30 -29.03 14.28
C PRO A 222 -22.29 -27.78 15.17
N LEU A 223 -21.30 -26.89 15.05
CA LEU A 223 -21.29 -25.64 15.82
C LEU A 223 -22.40 -24.68 15.38
N SER A 224 -22.70 -24.62 14.07
CA SER A 224 -23.83 -23.83 13.55
C SER A 224 -25.16 -24.34 14.08
N ALA A 225 -25.34 -25.67 14.07
CA ALA A 225 -26.54 -26.31 14.62
C ALA A 225 -26.68 -26.06 16.13
N LEU A 226 -25.58 -26.18 16.89
CA LEU A 226 -25.54 -25.88 18.31
C LEU A 226 -25.93 -24.42 18.57
N MET A 227 -25.33 -23.46 17.86
CA MET A 227 -25.65 -22.04 18.03
C MET A 227 -27.13 -21.73 17.77
N VAL A 228 -27.69 -22.25 16.66
CA VAL A 228 -29.12 -22.03 16.35
C VAL A 228 -30.01 -22.67 17.42
N ALA A 229 -29.71 -23.90 17.84
CA ALA A 229 -30.48 -24.63 18.84
C ALA A 229 -30.47 -23.90 20.19
N THR A 230 -29.29 -23.49 20.70
CA THR A 230 -29.17 -22.74 21.95
C THR A 230 -29.99 -21.44 21.90
N GLN A 231 -29.95 -20.71 20.79
CA GLN A 231 -30.68 -19.45 20.68
C GLN A 231 -32.21 -19.66 20.66
N LEU A 232 -32.70 -20.69 19.97
CA LEU A 232 -34.13 -21.03 19.96
C LEU A 232 -34.61 -21.53 21.34
N LEU A 233 -33.80 -22.34 22.04
CA LEU A 233 -34.12 -22.84 23.37
C LEU A 233 -34.24 -21.72 24.43
N ARG A 234 -33.53 -20.61 24.22
CA ARG A 234 -33.60 -19.40 25.08
C ARG A 234 -34.81 -18.52 24.79
N GLY A 235 -35.71 -18.94 23.90
CA GLY A 235 -36.92 -18.20 23.55
C GLY A 235 -36.69 -17.00 22.64
N THR A 236 -35.52 -16.89 22.00
CA THR A 236 -35.28 -15.83 21.00
C THR A 236 -36.10 -16.09 19.73
N SER A 237 -36.49 -15.02 19.04
CA SER A 237 -37.20 -15.16 17.77
C SER A 237 -36.32 -15.89 16.74
N LEU A 238 -36.94 -16.65 15.82
CA LEU A 238 -36.20 -17.34 14.75
C LEU A 238 -35.28 -16.38 13.98
N ASN A 239 -35.73 -15.14 13.82
CA ASN A 239 -34.99 -14.07 13.16
C ASN A 239 -33.70 -13.70 13.90
N GLU A 240 -33.78 -13.47 15.21
CA GLU A 240 -32.61 -13.17 16.05
C GLU A 240 -31.67 -14.36 16.18
N ALA A 241 -32.21 -15.58 16.31
CA ALA A 241 -31.43 -16.81 16.34
C ALA A 241 -30.59 -16.98 15.06
N LEU A 242 -31.20 -16.72 13.89
CA LEU A 242 -30.50 -16.73 12.61
C LEU A 242 -29.45 -15.62 12.51
N LEU A 243 -29.75 -14.40 12.95
CA LEU A 243 -28.82 -13.27 12.92
C LEU A 243 -27.56 -13.52 13.78
N TYR A 244 -27.75 -13.96 15.02
CA TYR A 244 -26.63 -14.24 15.95
C TYR A 244 -25.80 -15.45 15.53
N SER A 245 -26.47 -16.48 15.00
CA SER A 245 -25.78 -17.66 14.47
C SER A 245 -24.98 -17.32 13.21
N ALA A 246 -25.54 -16.51 12.30
CA ALA A 246 -24.84 -16.08 11.09
C ALA A 246 -23.54 -15.33 11.39
N GLY A 247 -23.49 -14.50 12.43
CA GLY A 247 -22.26 -13.84 12.89
C GLY A 247 -21.18 -14.83 13.33
N GLY A 248 -21.56 -15.85 14.12
CA GLY A 248 -20.66 -16.92 14.50
C GLY A 248 -20.14 -17.72 13.30
N VAL A 249 -21.05 -18.18 12.44
CA VAL A 249 -20.71 -19.00 11.27
C VAL A 249 -19.83 -18.25 10.27
N ALA A 250 -20.17 -17.00 9.95
CA ALA A 250 -19.35 -16.16 9.07
C ALA A 250 -17.95 -15.93 9.65
N GLY A 251 -17.85 -15.76 10.97
CA GLY A 251 -16.57 -15.63 11.67
C GLY A 251 -15.69 -16.89 11.61
N MET A 252 -16.26 -18.09 11.50
CA MET A 252 -15.50 -19.34 11.42
C MET A 252 -14.86 -19.56 10.05
N VAL A 253 -15.42 -18.96 9.00
CA VAL A 253 -14.96 -19.16 7.64
C VAL A 253 -13.57 -18.53 7.44
N PRO A 254 -12.56 -19.31 7.01
CA PRO A 254 -11.20 -18.82 6.74
C PRO A 254 -11.17 -18.07 5.41
N GLU A 255 -11.74 -16.87 5.41
CA GLU A 255 -11.82 -15.98 4.25
C GLU A 255 -10.43 -15.64 3.71
N GLY A 256 -10.32 -15.59 2.38
CA GLY A 256 -9.13 -15.07 1.70
C GLY A 256 -7.92 -16.00 1.66
N LEU A 257 -7.84 -17.09 2.43
CA LEU A 257 -6.63 -17.94 2.48
C LEU A 257 -6.26 -18.60 1.14
N VAL A 258 -7.25 -19.17 0.44
CA VAL A 258 -7.05 -19.81 -0.88
C VAL A 258 -6.71 -18.76 -1.93
N LEU A 259 -7.40 -17.63 -1.86
CA LEU A 259 -7.22 -16.52 -2.78
C LEU A 259 -5.82 -15.92 -2.66
N LEU A 260 -5.42 -15.57 -1.43
CA LEU A 260 -4.13 -14.94 -1.14
C LEU A 260 -2.98 -15.84 -1.55
N THR A 261 -3.08 -17.15 -1.36
CA THR A 261 -2.08 -18.11 -1.84
C THR A 261 -1.95 -18.06 -3.37
N SER A 262 -3.07 -18.13 -4.08
CA SER A 262 -3.09 -18.14 -5.55
C SER A 262 -2.53 -16.84 -6.14
N VAL A 263 -2.93 -15.69 -5.56
CA VAL A 263 -2.43 -14.36 -5.91
C VAL A 263 -0.94 -14.23 -5.59
N ALA A 264 -0.49 -14.65 -4.40
CA ALA A 264 0.90 -14.53 -3.99
C ALA A 264 1.82 -15.34 -4.89
N LEU A 265 1.42 -16.56 -5.26
CA LEU A 265 2.13 -17.39 -6.24
C LEU A 265 2.16 -16.74 -7.63
N ALA A 266 1.04 -16.19 -8.09
CA ALA A 266 0.97 -15.52 -9.40
C ALA A 266 1.86 -14.26 -9.46
N ILE A 267 1.82 -13.41 -8.42
CA ILE A 267 2.71 -12.24 -8.30
C ILE A 267 4.17 -12.67 -8.18
N GLY A 268 4.44 -13.74 -7.43
CA GLY A 268 5.75 -14.37 -7.33
C GLY A 268 6.30 -14.77 -8.70
N ALA A 269 5.48 -15.48 -9.50
CA ALA A 269 5.84 -15.88 -10.86
C ALA A 269 6.18 -14.69 -11.75
N VAL A 270 5.40 -13.60 -11.69
CA VAL A 270 5.69 -12.37 -12.45
C VAL A 270 7.03 -11.78 -12.04
N ARG A 271 7.32 -11.69 -10.74
CA ARG A 271 8.58 -11.12 -10.23
C ARG A 271 9.78 -11.98 -10.56
N LEU A 272 9.61 -13.30 -10.57
CA LEU A 272 10.62 -14.26 -11.02
C LEU A 272 10.91 -14.08 -12.51
N ALA A 273 9.87 -13.96 -13.33
CA ALA A 273 10.03 -13.75 -14.77
C ALA A 273 10.72 -12.40 -15.06
N GLN A 274 10.43 -11.34 -14.31
CA GLN A 274 11.14 -10.06 -14.39
C GLN A 274 12.61 -10.14 -13.96
N ARG A 275 12.99 -11.16 -13.19
CA ARG A 275 14.38 -11.43 -12.75
C ARG A 275 15.10 -12.46 -13.62
N GLY A 276 14.55 -12.77 -14.80
CA GLY A 276 15.16 -13.72 -15.72
C GLY A 276 14.87 -15.19 -15.39
N ALA A 277 13.79 -15.50 -14.67
CA ALA A 277 13.37 -16.88 -14.40
C ALA A 277 11.90 -17.12 -14.70
N LEU A 278 11.64 -17.90 -15.76
CA LEU A 278 10.30 -18.29 -16.16
C LEU A 278 9.90 -19.58 -15.43
N MET A 279 8.92 -19.47 -14.53
CA MET A 279 8.31 -20.63 -13.88
C MET A 279 7.25 -21.22 -14.81
N GLN A 280 7.40 -22.48 -15.19
CA GLN A 280 6.42 -23.18 -16.03
C GLN A 280 5.20 -23.62 -15.23
N GLU A 281 5.38 -23.86 -13.94
CA GLU A 281 4.33 -24.28 -13.02
C GLU A 281 4.36 -23.43 -11.75
N LEU A 282 3.22 -22.86 -11.35
CA LEU A 282 3.14 -22.04 -10.12
C LEU A 282 3.54 -22.80 -8.85
N PRO A 283 3.17 -24.10 -8.65
CA PRO A 283 3.65 -24.88 -7.52
C PRO A 283 5.17 -24.99 -7.41
N ALA A 284 5.92 -24.88 -8.51
CA ALA A 284 7.38 -24.97 -8.51
C ALA A 284 8.04 -23.87 -7.67
N ILE A 285 7.38 -22.72 -7.51
CA ILE A 285 7.84 -21.62 -6.64
C ILE A 285 7.98 -22.10 -5.18
N GLU A 286 7.06 -22.96 -4.74
CA GLU A 286 7.05 -23.51 -3.39
C GLU A 286 8.17 -24.52 -3.19
N THR A 287 8.38 -25.39 -4.18
CA THR A 287 9.48 -26.36 -4.16
C THR A 287 10.83 -25.66 -4.19
N LEU A 288 11.01 -24.65 -5.04
CA LEU A 288 12.20 -23.82 -5.10
C LEU A 288 12.56 -23.20 -3.74
N ALA A 289 11.56 -22.73 -3.00
CA ALA A 289 11.75 -22.10 -1.69
C ALA A 289 12.25 -23.08 -0.61
N ARG A 290 12.05 -24.39 -0.83
CA ARG A 290 12.40 -25.48 0.09
C ARG A 290 13.70 -26.19 -0.23
N VAL A 291 14.29 -25.95 -1.41
CA VAL A 291 15.52 -26.61 -1.86
C VAL A 291 16.58 -26.58 -0.77
N ASP A 292 17.06 -27.76 -0.41
CA ASP A 292 18.14 -27.97 0.55
C ASP A 292 19.33 -28.72 -0.07
N VAL A 293 19.16 -29.34 -1.25
CA VAL A 293 20.24 -29.90 -2.06
C VAL A 293 20.16 -29.35 -3.48
N LEU A 294 21.27 -28.81 -3.98
CA LEU A 294 21.42 -28.30 -5.34
C LEU A 294 22.43 -29.17 -6.10
N CYS A 295 21.92 -29.97 -7.02
CA CYS A 295 22.71 -30.72 -7.98
C CYS A 295 23.03 -29.83 -9.18
N LEU A 296 24.32 -29.67 -9.44
CA LEU A 296 24.87 -28.81 -10.47
C LEU A 296 25.51 -29.70 -11.54
N ASP A 297 25.12 -29.51 -12.80
CA ASP A 297 26.00 -29.91 -13.89
C ASP A 297 27.24 -29.00 -13.89
N LYS A 298 28.35 -29.52 -14.42
CA LYS A 298 29.60 -28.76 -14.49
C LYS A 298 29.58 -27.81 -15.68
N THR A 299 29.28 -28.34 -16.87
CA THR A 299 29.41 -27.64 -18.14
C THR A 299 28.22 -26.71 -18.31
N GLY A 300 28.47 -25.48 -18.74
CA GLY A 300 27.41 -24.48 -18.99
C GLY A 300 26.68 -23.95 -17.75
N THR A 301 26.84 -24.60 -16.59
CA THR A 301 26.31 -24.14 -15.29
C THR A 301 27.39 -23.46 -14.45
N LEU A 302 28.47 -24.17 -14.07
CA LEU A 302 29.60 -23.59 -13.34
C LEU A 302 30.61 -22.92 -14.29
N THR A 303 30.69 -23.42 -15.52
CA THR A 303 31.56 -22.90 -16.58
C THR A 303 30.74 -22.15 -17.64
N GLU A 304 31.41 -21.34 -18.45
CA GLU A 304 30.78 -20.54 -19.52
C GLU A 304 30.23 -21.40 -20.68
N GLY A 305 30.42 -22.74 -20.64
CA GLY A 305 29.92 -23.70 -21.63
C GLY A 305 30.76 -23.79 -22.90
N GLU A 306 31.46 -22.71 -23.26
CA GLU A 306 32.44 -22.71 -24.35
C GLU A 306 33.86 -22.89 -23.78
N PRO A 307 34.58 -23.97 -24.15
CA PRO A 307 35.98 -24.11 -23.80
C PRO A 307 36.82 -23.07 -24.55
N VAL A 308 38.04 -22.82 -24.09
CA VAL A 308 39.03 -22.00 -24.81
C VAL A 308 40.27 -22.84 -25.05
N MET A 309 40.82 -22.78 -26.25
CA MET A 309 42.11 -23.39 -26.53
C MET A 309 43.20 -22.65 -25.75
N GLU A 310 43.83 -23.34 -24.80
CA GLU A 310 44.90 -22.78 -23.98
C GLU A 310 46.24 -22.91 -24.70
N ARG A 311 46.53 -24.10 -25.24
CA ARG A 311 47.80 -24.39 -25.92
C ARG A 311 47.69 -25.57 -26.88
N LEU A 312 48.45 -25.52 -27.97
CA LEU A 312 48.81 -26.69 -28.77
C LEU A 312 50.19 -27.19 -28.34
N GLU A 313 50.28 -28.38 -27.78
CA GLU A 313 51.53 -28.99 -27.34
C GLU A 313 51.99 -30.05 -28.35
N ARG A 314 53.07 -29.75 -29.08
CA ARG A 314 53.61 -30.64 -30.12
C ARG A 314 54.40 -31.78 -29.48
N LEU A 315 54.19 -33.00 -29.97
CA LEU A 315 54.85 -34.21 -29.45
C LEU A 315 56.10 -34.54 -30.25
N ASP A 316 55.98 -34.52 -31.58
CA ASP A 316 57.09 -34.61 -32.53
C ASP A 316 57.11 -33.31 -33.34
N GLY A 317 58.29 -32.78 -33.69
CA GLY A 317 58.50 -31.45 -34.28
C GLY A 317 57.91 -31.20 -35.69
N ASP A 318 56.81 -31.86 -36.03
CA ASP A 318 56.06 -31.70 -37.28
C ASP A 318 55.55 -30.26 -37.41
N ALA A 319 56.05 -29.55 -38.42
CA ALA A 319 55.81 -28.12 -38.60
C ALA A 319 54.34 -27.81 -38.95
N ASP A 320 53.64 -28.78 -39.53
CA ASP A 320 52.30 -28.62 -40.10
C ASP A 320 51.16 -28.78 -39.08
N ALA A 321 51.46 -29.16 -37.82
CA ALA A 321 50.43 -29.47 -36.82
C ALA A 321 49.42 -28.34 -36.57
N HIS A 322 49.86 -27.07 -36.63
CA HIS A 322 48.95 -25.93 -36.44
C HIS A 322 48.05 -25.70 -37.66
N ASP A 323 48.61 -25.82 -38.86
CA ASP A 323 47.89 -25.64 -40.12
C ASP A 323 46.89 -26.79 -40.34
N ALA A 324 47.29 -28.02 -40.06
CA ALA A 324 46.42 -29.19 -40.12
C ALA A 324 45.24 -29.08 -39.14
N LEU A 325 45.48 -28.67 -37.90
CA LEU A 325 44.42 -28.45 -36.91
C LEU A 325 43.44 -27.36 -37.38
N SER A 326 43.97 -26.25 -37.91
CA SER A 326 43.18 -25.14 -38.42
C SER A 326 42.32 -25.55 -39.64
N ALA A 327 42.89 -26.31 -40.56
CA ALA A 327 42.19 -26.84 -41.73
C ALA A 327 41.10 -27.85 -41.34
N LEU A 328 41.41 -28.79 -40.44
CA LEU A 328 40.48 -29.81 -39.95
C LEU A 328 39.26 -29.18 -39.28
N VAL A 329 39.47 -28.20 -38.41
CA VAL A 329 38.39 -27.54 -37.69
C VAL A 329 37.47 -26.74 -38.63
N ARG A 330 38.02 -26.10 -39.68
CA ARG A 330 37.23 -25.37 -40.68
C ARG A 330 36.53 -26.27 -41.70
N SER A 331 36.96 -27.52 -41.84
CA SER A 331 36.31 -28.49 -42.72
C SER A 331 34.96 -29.01 -42.18
N ASP A 332 34.70 -28.82 -40.88
CA ASP A 332 33.41 -29.14 -40.28
C ASP A 332 32.39 -28.02 -40.59
N PRO A 333 31.30 -28.30 -41.30
CA PRO A 333 30.30 -27.29 -41.66
C PRO A 333 29.46 -26.81 -40.46
N ALA A 334 29.47 -27.53 -39.34
CA ALA A 334 28.72 -27.21 -38.12
C ALA A 334 29.57 -27.46 -36.85
N PRO A 335 30.64 -26.66 -36.63
CA PRO A 335 31.61 -26.92 -35.59
C PRO A 335 30.99 -26.82 -34.19
N ASN A 336 31.24 -27.84 -33.36
CA ASN A 336 30.83 -27.84 -31.96
C ASN A 336 31.64 -26.84 -31.11
N ALA A 337 31.23 -26.61 -29.86
CA ALA A 337 31.89 -25.63 -28.97
C ALA A 337 33.41 -25.86 -28.83
N THR A 338 33.85 -27.12 -28.81
CA THR A 338 35.27 -27.48 -28.77
C THR A 338 35.99 -27.11 -30.07
N LEU A 339 35.41 -27.43 -31.22
CA LEU A 339 35.97 -27.06 -32.52
C LEU A 339 36.00 -25.54 -32.72
N ARG A 340 34.94 -24.81 -32.32
CA ARG A 340 34.94 -23.34 -32.36
C ARG A 340 36.02 -22.72 -31.48
N ALA A 341 36.26 -23.29 -30.30
CA ALA A 341 37.32 -22.85 -29.39
C ALA A 341 38.71 -23.02 -30.02
N ILE A 342 38.92 -24.12 -30.73
CA ILE A 342 40.17 -24.39 -31.45
C ILE A 342 40.28 -23.44 -32.65
N ALA A 343 39.20 -23.25 -33.41
CA ALA A 343 39.17 -22.31 -34.54
C ALA A 343 39.55 -20.89 -34.11
N ALA A 344 39.03 -20.44 -32.97
CA ALA A 344 39.33 -19.13 -32.40
C ALA A 344 40.76 -19.01 -31.87
N GLY A 345 41.41 -20.13 -31.51
CA GLY A 345 42.80 -20.19 -31.07
C GLY A 345 43.82 -20.39 -32.20
N CYS A 346 43.37 -20.53 -33.45
CA CYS A 346 44.22 -20.70 -34.63
C CYS A 346 44.18 -19.45 -35.53
N ASP A 347 45.29 -18.69 -35.59
CA ASP A 347 45.37 -17.42 -36.32
C ASP A 347 45.52 -17.58 -37.85
N ALA A 348 46.05 -18.72 -38.31
CA ALA A 348 46.35 -18.96 -39.73
C ALA A 348 45.15 -19.58 -40.48
N SER A 349 45.05 -19.28 -41.78
CA SER A 349 44.10 -19.91 -42.70
C SER A 349 44.83 -20.58 -43.86
N PRO A 350 45.35 -21.81 -43.65
CA PRO A 350 46.01 -22.54 -44.72
C PRO A 350 45.01 -22.86 -45.85
N ALA A 351 45.47 -22.79 -47.10
CA ALA A 351 44.64 -23.04 -48.29
C ALA A 351 44.42 -24.54 -48.55
N TRP A 352 44.17 -25.32 -47.50
CA TRP A 352 43.97 -26.77 -47.59
C TRP A 352 42.49 -27.06 -47.84
N HIS A 353 42.20 -27.79 -48.92
CA HIS A 353 40.84 -28.19 -49.27
C HIS A 353 40.61 -29.64 -48.85
N ALA A 354 39.59 -29.86 -48.02
CA ALA A 354 39.20 -31.21 -47.61
C ALA A 354 38.54 -31.94 -48.79
N THR A 355 39.08 -33.10 -49.17
CA THR A 355 38.49 -33.99 -50.18
C THR A 355 37.41 -34.88 -49.56
N HIS A 356 37.61 -35.29 -48.31
CA HIS A 356 36.67 -36.06 -47.52
C HIS A 356 36.76 -35.65 -46.04
N ALA A 357 35.63 -35.57 -45.35
CA ALA A 357 35.59 -35.20 -43.93
C ALA A 357 34.50 -35.98 -43.19
N VAL A 358 34.83 -36.47 -42.00
CA VAL A 358 33.90 -37.12 -41.09
C VAL A 358 33.71 -36.21 -39.87
N PRO A 359 32.49 -35.69 -39.64
CA PRO A 359 32.22 -34.78 -38.54
C PRO A 359 32.29 -35.49 -37.19
N PHE A 360 32.57 -34.72 -36.14
CA PHE A 360 32.63 -35.24 -34.77
C PHE A 360 31.26 -35.74 -34.30
N SER A 361 31.20 -37.02 -33.91
CA SER A 361 30.07 -37.61 -33.17
C SER A 361 30.51 -38.07 -31.77
N SER A 362 29.63 -37.89 -30.77
CA SER A 362 29.89 -38.29 -29.38
C SER A 362 30.05 -39.81 -29.22
N ALA A 363 29.43 -40.60 -30.10
CA ALA A 363 29.57 -42.05 -30.12
C ALA A 363 31.00 -42.47 -30.52
N ARG A 364 31.54 -41.84 -31.58
CA ARG A 364 32.90 -42.09 -32.10
C ARG A 364 33.99 -41.43 -31.25
N LYS A 365 33.73 -40.24 -30.70
CA LYS A 365 34.67 -39.39 -29.96
C LYS A 365 35.89 -38.92 -30.77
N TRP A 366 35.81 -38.91 -32.09
CA TRP A 366 36.81 -38.36 -33.00
C TRP A 366 36.15 -37.74 -34.26
N ALA A 367 36.89 -36.89 -34.95
CA ALA A 367 36.60 -36.34 -36.28
C ALA A 367 37.83 -36.49 -37.18
N SER A 368 37.65 -36.52 -38.49
CA SER A 368 38.75 -36.60 -39.44
C SER A 368 38.50 -35.78 -40.70
N ALA A 369 39.59 -35.40 -41.36
CA ALA A 369 39.56 -34.83 -42.70
C ALA A 369 40.80 -35.25 -43.49
N SER A 370 40.60 -35.58 -44.75
CA SER A 370 41.67 -35.84 -45.73
C SER A 370 41.84 -34.60 -46.61
N PHE A 371 43.09 -34.16 -46.77
CA PHE A 371 43.44 -32.95 -47.51
C PHE A 371 44.32 -33.28 -48.72
N ASP A 372 44.06 -32.60 -49.84
CA ASP A 372 44.82 -32.80 -51.07
C ASP A 372 46.32 -32.46 -50.83
N GLY A 373 47.21 -33.43 -51.11
CA GLY A 373 48.66 -33.29 -50.88
C GLY A 373 49.13 -33.30 -49.41
N HIS A 374 48.23 -33.40 -48.42
CA HIS A 374 48.55 -33.22 -46.99
C HIS A 374 48.09 -34.38 -46.07
N GLY A 375 47.60 -35.49 -46.64
CA GLY A 375 47.27 -36.72 -45.90
C GLY A 375 45.96 -36.65 -45.08
N THR A 376 45.73 -37.66 -44.24
CA THR A 376 44.54 -37.75 -43.38
C THR A 376 44.86 -37.34 -41.95
N TRP A 377 44.07 -36.43 -41.40
CA TRP A 377 44.23 -35.92 -40.04
C TRP A 377 43.02 -36.29 -39.18
N LEU A 378 43.28 -36.63 -37.93
CA LEU A 378 42.28 -37.02 -36.94
C LEU A 378 42.41 -36.15 -35.70
N LEU A 379 41.27 -35.74 -35.14
CA LEU A 379 41.18 -35.03 -33.87
C LEU A 379 40.17 -35.75 -32.97
N GLY A 380 40.58 -36.15 -31.77
CA GLY A 380 39.70 -36.94 -30.91
C GLY A 380 40.19 -37.16 -29.49
N ALA A 381 39.41 -37.95 -28.74
CA ALA A 381 39.75 -38.34 -27.38
C ALA A 381 41.03 -39.19 -27.36
N PRO A 382 42.01 -38.88 -26.49
CA PRO A 382 43.25 -39.65 -26.40
C PRO A 382 43.02 -41.14 -26.14
N ASP A 383 42.05 -41.49 -25.28
CA ASP A 383 41.71 -42.89 -24.96
C ASP A 383 41.21 -43.71 -26.16
N VAL A 384 40.72 -43.04 -27.21
CA VAL A 384 40.20 -43.68 -28.43
C VAL A 384 41.26 -43.73 -29.52
N LEU A 385 42.04 -42.67 -29.67
CA LEU A 385 43.08 -42.57 -30.70
C LEU A 385 44.39 -43.28 -30.30
N LEU A 386 44.66 -43.44 -29.01
CA LEU A 386 45.86 -44.10 -28.50
C LEU A 386 45.61 -45.61 -28.30
N GLY A 387 46.20 -46.43 -29.17
CA GLY A 387 46.21 -47.89 -29.05
C GLY A 387 47.04 -48.42 -27.86
N GLY A 388 47.13 -49.74 -27.70
CA GLY A 388 47.77 -50.41 -26.54
C GLY A 388 49.31 -50.48 -26.54
N THR A 389 50.03 -49.52 -27.11
CA THR A 389 51.51 -49.58 -27.22
C THR A 389 52.23 -48.91 -26.04
N ALA A 390 53.51 -49.25 -25.81
CA ALA A 390 54.30 -48.66 -24.72
C ALA A 390 54.54 -47.14 -24.87
N ALA A 391 54.65 -46.65 -26.10
CA ALA A 391 54.71 -45.21 -26.39
C ALA A 391 53.38 -44.50 -26.05
N ALA A 392 52.25 -45.20 -26.18
CA ALA A 392 50.95 -44.68 -25.76
C ALA A 392 50.84 -44.59 -24.22
N ASP A 393 51.56 -45.39 -23.45
CA ASP A 393 51.53 -45.33 -21.98
C ASP A 393 52.25 -44.10 -21.40
N GLU A 394 53.36 -43.67 -22.00
CA GLU A 394 54.03 -42.39 -21.68
C GLU A 394 53.08 -41.21 -21.97
N LEU A 395 52.42 -41.24 -23.11
CA LEU A 395 51.48 -40.20 -23.52
C LEU A 395 50.24 -40.17 -22.62
N ARG A 396 49.69 -41.33 -22.23
CA ARG A 396 48.59 -41.42 -21.26
C ARG A 396 48.93 -40.81 -19.91
N ARG A 397 50.18 -40.96 -19.43
CA ARG A 397 50.64 -40.29 -18.20
C ARG A 397 50.61 -38.77 -18.36
N THR A 398 51.06 -38.25 -19.49
CA THR A 398 51.05 -36.80 -19.80
C THR A 398 49.62 -36.26 -19.93
N VAL A 399 48.75 -36.96 -20.66
CA VAL A 399 47.32 -36.66 -20.76
C VAL A 399 46.68 -36.63 -19.37
N SER A 400 46.98 -37.61 -18.51
CA SER A 400 46.47 -37.68 -17.14
C SER A 400 46.96 -36.52 -16.27
N ALA A 401 48.20 -36.07 -16.44
CA ALA A 401 48.74 -34.92 -15.71
C ALA A 401 47.97 -33.64 -16.07
N HIS A 402 47.75 -33.37 -17.35
CA HIS A 402 46.95 -32.23 -17.79
C HIS A 402 45.47 -32.32 -17.38
N ALA A 403 44.90 -33.52 -17.39
CA ALA A 403 43.52 -33.72 -16.91
C ALA A 403 43.37 -33.37 -15.41
N ARG A 404 44.39 -33.65 -14.58
CA ARG A 404 44.43 -33.25 -13.16
C ARG A 404 44.56 -31.74 -12.97
N GLU A 405 45.17 -31.04 -13.93
CA GLU A 405 45.20 -29.57 -13.95
C GLU A 405 43.87 -28.95 -14.42
N GLY A 406 42.84 -29.78 -14.67
CA GLY A 406 41.51 -29.33 -15.08
C GLY A 406 41.40 -29.04 -16.59
N ARG A 407 42.37 -29.47 -17.40
CA ARG A 407 42.35 -29.29 -18.86
C ARG A 407 41.61 -30.43 -19.54
N ARG A 408 40.79 -30.10 -20.54
CA ARG A 408 40.29 -31.07 -21.53
C ARG A 408 41.39 -31.27 -22.57
N VAL A 409 41.81 -32.52 -22.76
CA VAL A 409 42.89 -32.88 -23.67
C VAL A 409 42.32 -33.61 -24.88
N LEU A 410 42.64 -33.13 -26.09
CA LEU A 410 42.42 -33.88 -27.34
C LEU A 410 43.76 -34.24 -27.96
N LEU A 411 43.76 -35.32 -28.72
CA LEU A 411 44.91 -35.71 -29.53
C LEU A 411 44.65 -35.35 -30.99
N LEU A 412 45.58 -34.60 -31.58
CA LEU A 412 45.74 -34.46 -33.01
C LEU A 412 46.69 -35.57 -33.49
N ALA A 413 46.24 -36.33 -34.47
CA ALA A 413 47.00 -37.44 -35.02
C ALA A 413 46.92 -37.42 -36.56
N ARG A 414 47.90 -38.07 -37.18
CA ARG A 414 48.02 -38.21 -38.63
C ARG A 414 47.97 -39.68 -39.04
N SER A 415 47.38 -39.95 -40.19
CA SER A 415 47.48 -41.24 -40.87
C SER A 415 47.85 -41.03 -42.34
N ASP A 416 48.78 -41.84 -42.84
CA ASP A 416 49.14 -41.86 -44.26
C ASP A 416 48.16 -42.73 -45.09
N ALA A 417 47.22 -43.42 -44.45
CA ALA A 417 46.15 -44.14 -45.13
C ALA A 417 45.02 -43.18 -45.57
N ALA A 418 44.49 -43.40 -46.76
CA ALA A 418 43.27 -42.73 -47.21
C ALA A 418 42.07 -43.20 -46.37
N LEU A 419 41.12 -42.31 -46.09
CA LEU A 419 39.90 -42.68 -45.36
C LEU A 419 39.01 -43.56 -46.27
N VAL A 420 38.85 -44.84 -45.93
CA VAL A 420 38.09 -45.80 -46.78
C VAL A 420 36.65 -46.01 -46.26
N ALA A 421 36.31 -45.58 -45.04
CA ALA A 421 34.97 -45.67 -44.44
C ALA A 421 34.86 -44.76 -43.18
N ASP A 422 33.71 -44.79 -42.48
CA ASP A 422 33.47 -44.12 -41.17
C ASP A 422 34.27 -44.73 -39.99
N GLY A 423 35.29 -45.57 -40.27
CA GLY A 423 36.13 -46.25 -39.28
C GLY A 423 37.47 -45.56 -39.02
N LEU A 424 38.11 -45.89 -37.89
CA LEU A 424 39.47 -45.46 -37.56
C LEU A 424 40.50 -46.15 -38.48
N PRO A 425 41.50 -45.43 -39.03
CA PRO A 425 42.61 -46.03 -39.77
C PRO A 425 43.48 -46.92 -38.88
N ASP A 426 44.06 -47.99 -39.42
CA ASP A 426 44.87 -48.96 -38.66
C ASP A 426 46.22 -48.39 -38.15
N ALA A 427 46.78 -47.40 -38.84
CA ALA A 427 48.05 -46.75 -38.49
C ALA A 427 47.82 -45.27 -38.20
N ILE A 428 47.91 -44.89 -36.92
CA ILE A 428 47.70 -43.53 -36.41
C ILE A 428 48.97 -43.07 -35.68
N THR A 429 49.53 -41.94 -36.10
CA THR A 429 50.71 -41.32 -35.49
C THR A 429 50.27 -40.11 -34.65
N PRO A 430 50.48 -40.10 -33.32
CA PRO A 430 50.22 -38.94 -32.46
C PRO A 430 51.12 -37.75 -32.85
N VAL A 431 50.55 -36.56 -33.07
CA VAL A 431 51.32 -35.36 -33.50
C VAL A 431 51.34 -34.28 -32.43
N ALA A 432 50.18 -33.95 -31.84
CA ALA A 432 50.08 -32.89 -30.85
C ALA A 432 48.92 -33.10 -29.88
N LEU A 433 49.05 -32.60 -28.65
CA LEU A 433 47.95 -32.47 -27.70
C LEU A 433 47.32 -31.09 -27.82
N VAL A 434 46.01 -31.04 -28.00
CA VAL A 434 45.22 -29.81 -27.95
C VAL A 434 44.70 -29.66 -26.53
N LEU A 435 45.23 -28.70 -25.79
CA LEU A 435 44.85 -28.40 -24.42
C LEU A 435 43.76 -27.32 -24.42
N LEU A 436 42.60 -27.70 -23.92
CA LEU A 436 41.46 -26.80 -23.75
C LEU A 436 41.20 -26.57 -22.27
N ALA A 437 40.97 -25.32 -21.90
CA ALA A 437 40.55 -24.94 -20.55
C ALA A 437 39.10 -24.50 -20.57
N GLU A 438 38.33 -24.90 -19.55
CA GLU A 438 37.02 -24.31 -19.32
C GLU A 438 37.15 -23.06 -18.44
N ARG A 439 36.46 -21.99 -18.83
CA ARG A 439 36.38 -20.77 -18.03
C ARG A 439 35.26 -20.92 -17.02
N ILE A 440 35.62 -20.78 -15.74
CA ILE A 440 34.65 -20.69 -14.66
C ILE A 440 33.96 -19.34 -14.78
N ARG A 441 32.64 -19.34 -14.63
CA ARG A 441 31.89 -18.08 -14.69
C ARG A 441 32.35 -17.16 -13.57
N ALA A 442 32.51 -15.88 -13.89
CA ALA A 442 32.94 -14.86 -12.93
C ALA A 442 32.02 -14.76 -11.70
N ASP A 443 30.76 -15.18 -11.83
CA ASP A 443 29.73 -15.11 -10.80
C ASP A 443 29.54 -16.42 -10.01
N ALA A 444 30.21 -17.51 -10.41
CA ALA A 444 30.06 -18.85 -9.81
C ALA A 444 30.39 -18.86 -8.31
N GLN A 445 31.55 -18.32 -7.93
CA GLN A 445 32.00 -18.28 -6.53
C GLN A 445 31.03 -17.54 -5.61
N SER A 446 30.53 -16.38 -6.04
CA SER A 446 29.59 -15.59 -5.24
C SER A 446 28.26 -16.32 -5.02
N THR A 447 27.82 -17.09 -6.02
CA THR A 447 26.57 -17.86 -5.98
C THR A 447 26.72 -19.10 -5.10
N VAL A 448 27.84 -19.81 -5.21
CA VAL A 448 28.21 -20.95 -4.35
C VAL A 448 28.29 -20.50 -2.90
N ALA A 449 28.97 -19.39 -2.62
CA ALA A 449 29.08 -18.82 -1.27
C ALA A 449 27.71 -18.47 -0.68
N TYR A 450 26.79 -17.93 -1.49
CA TYR A 450 25.42 -17.68 -1.06
C TYR A 450 24.72 -18.98 -0.65
N PHE A 451 24.73 -20.02 -1.48
CA PHE A 451 24.03 -21.28 -1.18
C PHE A 451 24.64 -22.00 0.04
N ALA A 452 25.96 -21.97 0.19
CA ALA A 452 26.65 -22.47 1.37
C ALA A 452 26.20 -21.71 2.64
N ALA A 453 26.14 -20.37 2.60
CA ALA A 453 25.66 -19.55 3.71
C ALA A 453 24.17 -19.79 4.04
N GLN A 454 23.38 -20.28 3.08
CA GLN A 454 21.98 -20.67 3.28
C GLN A 454 21.80 -22.12 3.76
N GLY A 455 22.90 -22.86 4.01
CA GLY A 455 22.85 -24.26 4.42
C GLY A 455 22.23 -25.17 3.35
N VAL A 456 22.47 -24.86 2.07
CA VAL A 456 22.11 -25.72 0.94
C VAL A 456 23.32 -26.56 0.56
N SER A 457 23.15 -27.87 0.53
CA SER A 457 24.19 -28.83 0.13
C SER A 457 24.37 -28.76 -1.39
N LEU A 458 25.58 -28.52 -1.86
CA LEU A 458 25.90 -28.48 -3.28
C LEU A 458 26.46 -29.84 -3.71
N LYS A 459 26.02 -30.36 -4.85
CA LYS A 459 26.52 -31.62 -5.44
C LYS A 459 26.90 -31.35 -6.90
N VAL A 460 28.13 -31.64 -7.29
CA VAL A 460 28.59 -31.51 -8.68
C VAL A 460 28.54 -32.87 -9.33
N ILE A 461 27.71 -33.01 -10.37
CA ILE A 461 27.52 -34.29 -11.06
C ILE A 461 27.88 -34.14 -12.54
N SER A 462 29.03 -34.66 -12.94
CA SER A 462 29.61 -34.45 -14.27
C SER A 462 29.88 -35.76 -15.01
N GLY A 463 29.77 -35.71 -16.34
CA GLY A 463 30.23 -36.79 -17.22
C GLY A 463 31.76 -36.83 -17.40
N ASP A 464 32.49 -35.80 -16.97
CA ASP A 464 33.94 -35.69 -17.13
C ASP A 464 34.72 -36.47 -16.07
N HIS A 465 36.04 -36.51 -16.20
CA HIS A 465 36.91 -37.17 -15.23
C HIS A 465 36.67 -36.64 -13.79
N PRO A 466 36.65 -37.50 -12.76
CA PRO A 466 36.39 -37.08 -11.39
C PRO A 466 37.35 -35.99 -10.89
N ASP A 467 38.64 -36.11 -11.21
CA ASP A 467 39.65 -35.10 -10.84
C ASP A 467 39.38 -33.74 -11.48
N THR A 468 39.03 -33.72 -12.77
CA THR A 468 38.69 -32.48 -13.50
C THR A 468 37.43 -31.82 -12.92
N ALA A 469 36.41 -32.62 -12.57
CA ALA A 469 35.21 -32.12 -11.91
C ALA A 469 35.52 -31.56 -10.51
N ALA A 470 36.41 -32.20 -9.76
CA ALA A 470 36.82 -31.76 -8.43
C ALA A 470 37.58 -30.43 -8.47
N GLU A 471 38.52 -30.29 -9.41
CA GLU A 471 39.27 -29.05 -9.61
C GLU A 471 38.35 -27.87 -10.00
N VAL A 472 37.41 -28.09 -10.92
CA VAL A 472 36.42 -27.06 -11.30
C VAL A 472 35.54 -26.68 -10.11
N ALA A 473 35.07 -27.67 -9.34
CA ALA A 473 34.27 -27.43 -8.14
C ALA A 473 35.06 -26.62 -7.08
N GLN A 474 36.33 -26.96 -6.88
CA GLN A 474 37.21 -26.27 -5.94
C GLN A 474 37.45 -24.81 -6.35
N ARG A 475 37.78 -24.57 -7.63
CA ARG A 475 37.95 -23.22 -8.16
C ARG A 475 36.65 -22.41 -8.18
N ALA A 476 35.50 -23.06 -8.29
CA ALA A 476 34.18 -22.43 -8.12
C ALA A 476 33.82 -22.13 -6.65
N GLY A 477 34.67 -22.51 -5.69
CA GLY A 477 34.49 -22.21 -4.26
C GLY A 477 33.60 -23.20 -3.51
N ILE A 478 33.34 -24.39 -4.06
CA ILE A 478 32.55 -25.42 -3.40
C ILE A 478 33.41 -26.07 -2.31
N ALA A 479 32.90 -26.14 -1.07
CA ALA A 479 33.59 -26.77 0.05
C ALA A 479 33.43 -28.30 0.02
N GLY A 480 34.38 -29.03 0.59
CA GLY A 480 34.32 -30.50 0.64
C GLY A 480 34.63 -31.19 -0.69
N THR A 481 35.35 -30.52 -1.58
CA THR A 481 35.84 -31.05 -2.86
C THR A 481 37.11 -31.87 -2.62
N GLY A 482 36.98 -33.04 -1.97
CA GLY A 482 38.06 -34.03 -1.92
C GLY A 482 38.40 -34.58 -3.31
N ALA A 483 39.08 -35.73 -3.37
CA ALA A 483 39.21 -36.44 -4.66
C ALA A 483 37.81 -36.78 -5.19
N GLY A 484 37.51 -36.41 -6.44
CA GLY A 484 36.20 -36.69 -7.04
C GLY A 484 35.93 -38.19 -7.07
N ILE A 485 34.67 -38.59 -6.86
CA ILE A 485 34.27 -40.00 -6.89
C ILE A 485 34.03 -40.42 -8.34
N ASP A 486 34.61 -41.56 -8.74
CA ASP A 486 34.32 -42.19 -10.03
C ASP A 486 32.97 -42.92 -9.96
N ALA A 487 32.02 -42.50 -10.79
CA ALA A 487 30.68 -43.09 -10.83
C ALA A 487 30.65 -44.61 -11.07
N ARG A 488 31.68 -45.19 -11.71
CA ARG A 488 31.76 -46.64 -11.95
C ARG A 488 31.96 -47.45 -10.67
N THR A 489 32.34 -46.80 -9.58
CA THR A 489 32.53 -47.42 -8.26
C THR A 489 31.31 -47.24 -7.34
N LEU A 490 30.27 -46.54 -7.80
CA LEU A 490 29.07 -46.30 -7.01
C LEU A 490 28.20 -47.56 -6.89
N PRO A 491 27.56 -47.78 -5.73
CA PRO A 491 26.69 -48.92 -5.51
C PRO A 491 25.38 -48.78 -6.30
N GLU A 492 24.84 -49.91 -6.79
CA GLU A 492 23.55 -49.95 -7.51
C GLU A 492 22.33 -49.82 -6.59
N SER A 493 22.48 -50.17 -5.30
CA SER A 493 21.40 -50.07 -4.32
C SER A 493 21.07 -48.61 -4.00
N ALA A 494 19.79 -48.23 -4.16
CA ALA A 494 19.31 -46.87 -3.93
C ALA A 494 19.58 -46.35 -2.50
N SER A 495 19.56 -47.23 -1.49
CA SER A 495 19.84 -46.83 -0.10
C SER A 495 21.31 -46.49 0.10
N GLN A 496 22.22 -47.34 -0.38
CA GLN A 496 23.67 -47.14 -0.28
C GLN A 496 24.14 -45.97 -1.14
N LEU A 497 23.55 -45.81 -2.34
CA LEU A 497 23.78 -44.65 -3.19
C LEU A 497 23.40 -43.35 -2.46
N GLY A 498 22.29 -43.35 -1.72
CA GLY A 498 21.88 -42.24 -0.87
C GLY A 498 22.92 -41.88 0.22
N ASP A 499 23.53 -42.87 0.87
CA ASP A 499 24.59 -42.62 1.88
C ASP A 499 25.83 -41.95 1.28
N VAL A 500 26.24 -42.42 0.09
CA VAL A 500 27.36 -41.81 -0.64
C VAL A 500 26.99 -40.40 -1.08
N MET A 501 25.77 -40.20 -1.58
CA MET A 501 25.28 -38.88 -2.00
C MET A 501 25.20 -37.87 -0.86
N GLU A 502 24.89 -38.28 0.37
CA GLU A 502 24.89 -37.38 1.53
C GLU A 502 26.31 -36.93 1.90
N ARG A 503 27.28 -37.86 1.86
CA ARG A 503 28.68 -37.64 2.29
C ARG A 503 29.52 -36.91 1.24
N GLU A 504 29.45 -37.33 0.00
CA GLU A 504 30.35 -36.91 -1.07
C GLU A 504 29.77 -35.77 -1.91
N THR A 505 30.64 -34.93 -2.47
CA THR A 505 30.23 -33.66 -3.11
C THR A 505 30.40 -33.68 -4.63
N VAL A 506 31.42 -34.36 -5.15
CA VAL A 506 31.80 -34.31 -6.58
C VAL A 506 31.83 -35.71 -7.18
N PHE A 507 31.16 -35.87 -8.31
CA PHE A 507 31.03 -37.13 -9.02
C PHE A 507 31.41 -36.93 -10.50
N GLY A 508 32.33 -37.76 -11.00
CA GLY A 508 32.75 -37.77 -12.41
C GLY A 508 32.36 -39.06 -13.12
N ARG A 509 32.41 -39.05 -14.46
CA ARG A 509 32.02 -40.14 -15.38
C ARG A 509 30.57 -40.61 -15.18
N VAL A 510 29.68 -39.70 -14.79
CA VAL A 510 28.28 -40.04 -14.49
C VAL A 510 27.47 -40.15 -15.79
N SER A 511 26.79 -41.29 -15.99
CA SER A 511 25.85 -41.47 -17.11
C SER A 511 24.50 -40.75 -16.85
N PRO A 512 23.72 -40.41 -17.89
CA PRO A 512 22.40 -39.78 -17.72
C PRO A 512 21.44 -40.57 -16.80
N THR A 513 21.42 -41.89 -16.93
CA THR A 513 20.57 -42.78 -16.12
C THR A 513 21.01 -42.80 -14.66
N LEU A 514 22.31 -42.86 -14.40
CA LEU A 514 22.86 -42.82 -13.05
C LEU A 514 22.65 -41.45 -12.41
N LYS A 515 22.77 -40.35 -13.17
CA LYS A 515 22.48 -39.00 -12.71
C LYS A 515 21.04 -38.87 -12.19
N ALA A 516 20.07 -39.45 -12.90
CA ALA A 516 18.69 -39.53 -12.43
C ALA A 516 18.53 -40.40 -11.16
N ALA A 517 19.21 -41.56 -11.10
CA ALA A 517 19.18 -42.42 -9.92
C ALA A 517 19.74 -41.73 -8.65
N MET A 518 20.81 -40.94 -8.80
CA MET A 518 21.41 -40.15 -7.72
C MET A 518 20.44 -39.10 -7.17
N VAL A 519 19.72 -38.40 -8.06
CA VAL A 519 18.66 -37.45 -7.68
C VAL A 519 17.54 -38.17 -6.92
N THR A 520 17.07 -39.30 -7.42
CA THR A 520 16.02 -40.10 -6.77
C THR A 520 16.45 -40.63 -5.41
N ALA A 521 17.72 -41.04 -5.25
CA ALA A 521 18.27 -41.50 -3.98
C ALA A 521 18.24 -40.39 -2.91
N LEU A 522 18.65 -39.17 -3.26
CA LEU A 522 18.56 -38.01 -2.37
C LEU A 522 17.10 -37.68 -1.99
N ARG A 523 16.17 -37.75 -2.94
CA ARG A 523 14.74 -37.53 -2.68
C ARG A 523 14.16 -38.58 -1.73
N ALA A 524 14.55 -39.85 -1.89
CA ALA A 524 14.14 -40.94 -1.01
C ALA A 524 14.61 -40.74 0.45
N ARG A 525 15.72 -40.02 0.66
CA ARG A 525 16.22 -39.59 1.97
C ARG A 525 15.48 -38.38 2.57
N GLY A 526 14.52 -37.83 1.83
CA GLY A 526 13.70 -36.71 2.29
C GLY A 526 14.29 -35.33 2.01
N HIS A 527 15.35 -35.24 1.20
CA HIS A 527 15.81 -33.96 0.66
C HIS A 527 14.82 -33.40 -0.37
N VAL A 528 14.86 -32.08 -0.57
CA VAL A 528 14.21 -31.37 -1.67
C VAL A 528 15.30 -30.99 -2.66
N VAL A 529 15.36 -31.75 -3.74
CA VAL A 529 16.49 -31.73 -4.68
C VAL A 529 16.17 -30.84 -5.88
N ALA A 530 17.02 -29.84 -6.09
CA ALA A 530 17.04 -29.07 -7.34
C ALA A 530 18.14 -29.59 -8.25
N MET A 531 17.84 -29.75 -9.54
CA MET A 531 18.83 -30.08 -10.57
C MET A 531 18.95 -28.91 -11.54
N ILE A 532 20.18 -28.47 -11.83
CA ILE A 532 20.46 -27.48 -12.88
C ILE A 532 21.24 -28.16 -14.00
N GLY A 533 20.74 -28.02 -15.22
CA GLY A 533 21.37 -28.55 -16.41
C GLY A 533 20.98 -27.77 -17.66
N ASP A 534 21.76 -27.93 -18.72
CA ASP A 534 21.57 -27.26 -20.01
C ASP A 534 21.47 -28.25 -21.18
N GLY A 535 21.95 -29.48 -21.00
CA GLY A 535 22.04 -30.50 -22.02
C GLY A 535 20.88 -31.50 -22.05
N VAL A 536 20.75 -32.20 -23.19
CA VAL A 536 19.86 -33.36 -23.37
C VAL A 536 20.21 -34.48 -22.36
N ASN A 537 21.49 -34.56 -21.96
CA ASN A 537 22.00 -35.51 -20.97
C ASN A 537 21.37 -35.34 -19.58
N ASP A 538 20.81 -34.16 -19.27
CA ASP A 538 20.23 -33.86 -17.95
C ASP A 538 18.72 -34.07 -17.90
N LEU A 539 18.07 -34.40 -19.02
CA LEU A 539 16.61 -34.48 -19.12
C LEU A 539 15.97 -35.39 -18.06
N LEU A 540 16.52 -36.59 -17.88
CA LEU A 540 16.02 -37.54 -16.90
C LEU A 540 16.22 -37.02 -15.47
N ALA A 541 17.38 -36.44 -15.16
CA ALA A 541 17.67 -35.91 -13.83
C ALA A 541 16.84 -34.65 -13.51
N LEU A 542 16.63 -33.76 -14.48
CA LEU A 542 15.73 -32.61 -14.38
C LEU A 542 14.30 -33.06 -14.08
N LYS A 543 13.82 -34.10 -14.78
CA LYS A 543 12.48 -34.67 -14.59
C LYS A 543 12.30 -35.33 -13.22
N GLU A 544 13.29 -36.09 -12.77
CA GLU A 544 13.20 -36.83 -11.49
C GLU A 544 13.47 -35.94 -10.27
N SER A 545 14.05 -34.75 -10.45
CA SER A 545 14.24 -33.78 -9.37
C SER A 545 12.91 -33.20 -8.86
N ASP A 546 12.90 -32.64 -7.65
CA ASP A 546 11.71 -31.91 -7.19
C ASP A 546 11.56 -30.59 -7.95
N ILE A 547 12.68 -30.01 -8.38
CA ILE A 547 12.71 -28.86 -9.28
C ILE A 547 13.90 -28.90 -10.24
N GLY A 548 13.60 -29.13 -11.52
CA GLY A 548 14.52 -29.00 -12.63
C GLY A 548 14.58 -27.55 -13.09
N ILE A 549 15.79 -27.04 -13.23
CA ILE A 549 16.08 -25.67 -13.69
C ILE A 549 16.93 -25.77 -14.95
N ALA A 550 16.40 -25.29 -16.07
CA ALA A 550 17.13 -25.23 -17.33
C ALA A 550 17.77 -23.86 -17.55
N MET A 551 18.97 -23.84 -18.15
CA MET A 551 19.56 -22.61 -18.70
C MET A 551 18.82 -22.22 -19.99
N GLY A 552 18.47 -20.95 -20.17
CA GLY A 552 17.71 -20.46 -21.34
C GLY A 552 18.41 -20.58 -22.70
N GLY A 553 19.73 -20.69 -22.72
CA GLY A 553 20.56 -21.00 -23.90
C GLY A 553 20.97 -22.47 -23.95
N GLY A 554 20.49 -23.29 -23.01
CA GLY A 554 20.57 -24.74 -23.11
C GLY A 554 19.61 -25.29 -24.17
N SER A 555 19.63 -26.61 -24.34
CA SER A 555 18.78 -27.30 -25.31
C SER A 555 17.29 -26.99 -25.09
N GLY A 556 16.55 -26.80 -26.19
CA GLY A 556 15.10 -26.56 -26.12
C GLY A 556 14.32 -27.68 -25.39
N ALA A 557 14.88 -28.89 -25.36
CA ALA A 557 14.33 -30.01 -24.61
C ALA A 557 14.53 -29.90 -23.10
N ALA A 558 15.72 -29.50 -22.63
CA ALA A 558 15.97 -29.26 -21.21
C ALA A 558 14.99 -28.20 -20.69
N ALA A 559 14.81 -27.12 -21.45
CA ALA A 559 13.84 -26.09 -21.15
C ALA A 559 12.39 -26.63 -21.15
N ALA A 560 12.02 -27.56 -22.01
CA ALA A 560 10.65 -28.10 -22.07
C ALA A 560 10.28 -29.04 -20.91
N VAL A 561 11.28 -29.69 -20.30
CA VAL A 561 11.08 -30.63 -19.17
C VAL A 561 11.25 -29.95 -17.81
N ALA A 562 12.07 -28.91 -17.73
CA ALA A 562 12.34 -28.17 -16.50
C ALA A 562 11.12 -27.38 -16.01
N GLN A 563 10.89 -27.38 -14.70
CA GLN A 563 9.82 -26.58 -14.07
C GLN A 563 10.18 -25.08 -14.02
N ALA A 564 11.46 -24.73 -14.14
CA ALA A 564 11.93 -23.35 -14.24
C ALA A 564 12.98 -23.19 -15.35
N VAL A 565 12.98 -22.05 -16.03
CA VAL A 565 13.97 -21.70 -17.07
C VAL A 565 14.62 -20.36 -16.75
N LEU A 566 15.95 -20.33 -16.66
CA LEU A 566 16.75 -19.12 -16.47
C LEU A 566 16.96 -18.42 -17.82
N THR A 567 16.07 -17.49 -18.15
CA THR A 567 16.05 -16.83 -19.46
C THR A 567 17.24 -15.92 -19.72
N ASP A 568 17.99 -15.54 -18.67
CA ASP A 568 19.17 -14.69 -18.79
C ASP A 568 20.50 -15.46 -18.81
N ASN A 569 20.48 -16.80 -18.74
CA ASN A 569 21.67 -17.66 -18.70
C ASN A 569 22.69 -17.33 -17.60
N ARG A 570 22.24 -16.74 -16.49
CA ARG A 570 23.12 -16.37 -15.38
C ARG A 570 22.85 -17.22 -14.15
N PHE A 571 23.90 -17.93 -13.72
CA PHE A 571 23.89 -18.68 -12.48
C PHE A 571 23.65 -17.76 -11.26
N ALA A 572 24.17 -16.53 -11.27
CA ALA A 572 23.93 -15.51 -10.24
C ALA A 572 22.47 -15.06 -10.07
N SER A 573 21.58 -15.38 -10.99
CA SER A 573 20.16 -15.05 -10.83
C SER A 573 19.49 -15.94 -9.79
N LEU A 574 19.99 -17.17 -9.58
CA LEU A 574 19.40 -18.17 -8.67
C LEU A 574 19.22 -17.71 -7.22
N PRO A 575 20.20 -17.07 -6.56
CA PRO A 575 20.01 -16.49 -5.23
C PRO A 575 18.79 -15.57 -5.16
N SER A 576 18.62 -14.70 -6.16
CA SER A 576 17.51 -13.74 -6.19
C SER A 576 16.16 -14.40 -6.44
N ILE A 577 16.16 -15.50 -7.19
CA ILE A 577 14.98 -16.31 -7.55
C ILE A 577 14.53 -17.15 -6.35
N VAL A 578 15.46 -17.85 -5.68
CA VAL A 578 15.18 -18.61 -4.46
C VAL A 578 14.66 -17.70 -3.35
N ASN A 579 15.25 -16.52 -3.17
CA ASN A 579 14.76 -15.52 -2.21
C ASN A 579 13.35 -15.04 -2.52
N GLU A 580 12.99 -14.90 -3.79
CA GLU A 580 11.63 -14.55 -4.18
C GLU A 580 10.63 -15.66 -3.84
N GLY A 581 10.98 -16.92 -4.11
CA GLY A 581 10.17 -18.07 -3.70
C GLY A 581 9.96 -18.11 -2.18
N ARG A 582 11.04 -17.94 -1.41
CA ARG A 582 11.00 -17.87 0.07
C ARG A 582 10.14 -16.71 0.57
N ARG A 583 10.20 -15.56 -0.09
CA ARG A 583 9.32 -14.42 0.19
C ARG A 583 7.85 -14.78 0.05
N VAL A 584 7.48 -15.39 -1.07
CA VAL A 584 6.08 -15.77 -1.35
C VAL A 584 5.58 -16.75 -0.28
N ILE A 585 6.33 -17.81 0.00
CA ILE A 585 5.91 -18.84 0.97
C ILE A 585 5.86 -18.30 2.39
N GLY A 586 6.88 -17.55 2.83
CA GLY A 586 6.90 -16.95 4.17
C GLY A 586 5.75 -15.97 4.39
N ASN A 587 5.33 -15.25 3.34
CA ASN A 587 4.20 -14.34 3.40
C ASN A 587 2.87 -15.10 3.49
N VAL A 588 2.69 -16.17 2.72
CA VAL A 588 1.49 -17.01 2.80
C VAL A 588 1.37 -17.67 4.17
N GLU A 589 2.47 -18.19 4.74
CA GLU A 589 2.45 -18.81 6.07
C GLU A 589 2.07 -17.81 7.17
N ARG A 590 2.58 -16.55 7.11
CA ARG A 590 2.18 -15.49 8.04
C ARG A 590 0.68 -15.17 7.95
N VAL A 591 0.15 -15.07 6.74
CA VAL A 591 -1.29 -14.85 6.51
C VAL A 591 -2.13 -16.03 6.99
N ALA A 592 -1.67 -17.26 6.73
CA ALA A 592 -2.33 -18.47 7.20
C ALA A 592 -2.42 -18.50 8.74
N ASN A 593 -1.35 -18.12 9.44
CA ASN A 593 -1.39 -17.99 10.90
C ASN A 593 -2.47 -17.00 11.37
N LEU A 594 -2.62 -15.83 10.73
CA LEU A 594 -3.67 -14.87 11.09
C LEU A 594 -5.08 -15.41 10.86
N VAL A 595 -5.34 -15.96 9.67
CA VAL A 595 -6.67 -16.45 9.28
C VAL A 595 -7.07 -17.67 10.12
N VAL A 596 -6.15 -18.62 10.31
CA VAL A 596 -6.42 -19.84 11.07
C VAL A 596 -6.57 -19.55 12.56
N THR A 597 -5.79 -18.63 13.14
CA THR A 597 -6.03 -18.18 14.53
C THR A 597 -7.44 -17.61 14.70
N LYS A 598 -7.94 -16.83 13.73
CA LYS A 598 -9.33 -16.37 13.72
C LYS A 598 -10.32 -17.51 13.76
N THR A 599 -10.19 -18.44 12.83
CA THR A 599 -11.06 -19.61 12.77
C THR A 599 -11.07 -20.37 14.09
N VAL A 600 -9.89 -20.62 14.69
CA VAL A 600 -9.79 -21.30 15.99
C VAL A 600 -10.53 -20.54 17.09
N TYR A 601 -10.26 -19.24 17.30
CA TYR A 601 -10.89 -18.54 18.42
C TYR A 601 -12.41 -18.40 18.23
N VAL A 602 -12.91 -18.21 17.01
CA VAL A 602 -14.36 -18.09 16.78
C VAL A 602 -15.06 -19.42 17.02
N MET A 603 -14.47 -20.54 16.57
CA MET A 603 -15.04 -21.87 16.77
C MET A 603 -15.09 -22.23 18.25
N LEU A 604 -14.00 -21.99 19.00
CA LEU A 604 -13.95 -22.23 20.43
C LEU A 604 -14.93 -21.33 21.20
N LEU A 605 -15.04 -20.07 20.80
CA LEU A 605 -15.97 -19.14 21.41
C LEU A 605 -17.43 -19.57 21.17
N ALA A 606 -17.79 -19.91 19.94
CA ALA A 606 -19.11 -20.43 19.60
C ALA A 606 -19.46 -21.70 20.38
N PHE A 607 -18.51 -22.63 20.52
CA PHE A 607 -18.68 -23.81 21.36
C PHE A 607 -18.92 -23.44 22.82
N ALA A 608 -18.04 -22.60 23.41
CA ALA A 608 -18.14 -22.20 24.80
C ALA A 608 -19.48 -21.50 25.12
N ILE A 609 -19.95 -20.64 24.23
CA ILE A 609 -21.22 -19.92 24.37
C ILE A 609 -22.42 -20.84 24.20
N GLY A 610 -22.38 -21.71 23.20
CA GLY A 610 -23.44 -22.69 22.94
C GLY A 610 -23.65 -23.63 24.13
N VAL A 611 -22.57 -24.02 24.80
CA VAL A 611 -22.60 -24.84 26.02
C VAL A 611 -22.98 -24.03 27.27
N ALA A 612 -22.51 -22.79 27.39
CA ALA A 612 -22.79 -21.93 28.54
C ALA A 612 -24.20 -21.28 28.49
N ASP A 613 -25.01 -21.57 27.48
CA ASP A 613 -26.34 -21.00 27.26
C ASP A 613 -26.35 -19.46 27.23
N LEU A 614 -25.30 -18.87 26.67
CA LEU A 614 -25.13 -17.42 26.56
C LEU A 614 -25.48 -16.92 25.15
N ALA A 615 -25.82 -15.63 25.03
CA ALA A 615 -25.93 -15.00 23.71
C ALA A 615 -24.54 -14.87 23.08
N PHE A 616 -24.44 -15.05 21.77
CA PHE A 616 -23.19 -14.83 21.07
C PHE A 616 -22.72 -13.36 21.24
N PRO A 617 -21.46 -13.10 21.65
CA PRO A 617 -20.97 -11.81 22.12
C PRO A 617 -20.62 -10.86 20.99
N PHE A 618 -20.82 -11.28 19.73
CA PHE A 618 -20.47 -10.48 18.58
C PHE A 618 -21.63 -10.38 17.61
N LEU A 619 -21.85 -9.16 17.13
CA LEU A 619 -22.57 -8.95 15.89
C LEU A 619 -21.63 -9.22 14.70
N PRO A 620 -22.16 -9.60 13.53
CA PRO A 620 -21.35 -9.74 12.31
C PRO A 620 -20.44 -8.52 12.03
N ARG A 621 -20.94 -7.30 12.29
CA ARG A 621 -20.18 -6.05 12.13
C ARG A 621 -18.96 -5.93 13.05
N HIS A 622 -19.00 -6.51 14.26
CA HIS A 622 -17.85 -6.52 15.20
C HIS A 622 -16.72 -7.40 14.67
N LEU A 623 -17.04 -8.62 14.22
CA LEU A 623 -16.06 -9.54 13.65
C LEU A 623 -15.49 -9.02 12.33
N THR A 624 -16.30 -8.30 11.54
CA THR A 624 -15.85 -7.63 10.31
C THR A 624 -14.85 -6.51 10.61
N LEU A 625 -15.10 -5.70 11.65
CA LEU A 625 -14.18 -4.65 12.10
C LEU A 625 -12.84 -5.25 12.55
N VAL A 626 -12.88 -6.22 13.48
CA VAL A 626 -11.67 -6.87 14.01
C VAL A 626 -10.91 -7.57 12.89
N GLY A 627 -11.60 -8.36 12.05
CA GLY A 627 -11.00 -9.07 10.93
C GLY A 627 -10.35 -8.14 9.90
N SER A 628 -10.97 -7.01 9.59
CA SER A 628 -10.40 -6.04 8.64
C SER A 628 -9.11 -5.40 9.18
N LEU A 629 -9.10 -4.99 10.45
CA LEU A 629 -7.96 -4.31 11.07
C LEU A 629 -6.84 -5.25 11.53
N THR A 630 -7.10 -6.53 11.76
CA THR A 630 -6.09 -7.46 12.27
C THR A 630 -5.66 -8.52 11.27
N ILE A 631 -6.45 -8.75 10.22
CA ILE A 631 -6.15 -9.77 9.20
C ILE A 631 -6.08 -9.12 7.82
N GLY A 632 -7.19 -8.55 7.33
CA GLY A 632 -7.31 -8.08 5.94
C GLY A 632 -6.26 -7.05 5.54
N ILE A 633 -6.26 -5.89 6.21
CA ILE A 633 -5.34 -4.78 5.90
C ILE A 633 -3.88 -5.18 6.18
N PRO A 634 -3.52 -5.74 7.36
CA PRO A 634 -2.15 -6.18 7.60
C PRO A 634 -1.65 -7.23 6.60
N ALA A 635 -2.46 -8.25 6.26
CA ALA A 635 -2.08 -9.30 5.32
C ALA A 635 -1.69 -8.73 3.95
N PHE A 636 -2.42 -7.72 3.45
CA PHE A 636 -2.09 -7.04 2.21
C PHE A 636 -0.68 -6.42 2.26
N PHE A 637 -0.37 -5.63 3.28
CA PHE A 637 0.95 -4.99 3.40
C PHE A 637 2.07 -5.99 3.70
N LEU A 638 1.79 -7.02 4.51
CA LEU A 638 2.76 -8.06 4.84
C LEU A 638 3.11 -8.93 3.62
N SER A 639 2.17 -9.13 2.69
CA SER A 639 2.41 -9.87 1.44
C SER A 639 3.44 -9.20 0.51
N LEU A 640 3.71 -7.90 0.70
CA LEU A 640 4.65 -7.14 -0.12
C LEU A 640 6.09 -7.17 0.41
N GLU A 641 6.28 -7.61 1.66
CA GLU A 641 7.57 -7.50 2.34
C GLU A 641 8.52 -8.66 2.03
N PRO A 642 9.85 -8.42 1.91
CA PRO A 642 10.85 -9.48 1.75
C PRO A 642 10.90 -10.49 2.91
N THR A 643 11.07 -11.77 2.59
CA THR A 643 11.43 -12.84 3.54
C THR A 643 12.52 -13.70 2.91
N ALA A 644 13.59 -13.98 3.66
CA ALA A 644 14.73 -14.80 3.18
C ALA A 644 14.82 -16.16 3.89
N GLU A 645 13.95 -16.42 4.87
CA GLU A 645 13.94 -17.69 5.61
C GLU A 645 13.54 -18.86 4.70
N ARG A 646 14.28 -19.97 4.79
CA ARG A 646 14.00 -21.19 4.03
C ARG A 646 12.67 -21.78 4.48
N ALA A 647 11.80 -22.09 3.52
CA ALA A 647 10.54 -22.77 3.81
C ALA A 647 10.82 -24.18 4.36
N ARG A 648 10.09 -24.57 5.42
CA ARG A 648 10.25 -25.88 6.07
C ARG A 648 9.09 -26.81 5.69
N ARG A 649 9.28 -28.13 5.84
CA ARG A 649 8.21 -29.15 5.68
C ARG A 649 7.27 -29.16 6.89
N GLY A 650 6.04 -29.59 6.68
CA GLY A 650 4.99 -29.68 7.71
C GLY A 650 4.18 -28.38 7.87
N PHE A 651 3.72 -27.79 6.77
CA PHE A 651 2.95 -26.52 6.79
C PHE A 651 1.79 -26.54 7.81
N VAL A 652 0.97 -27.59 7.77
CA VAL A 652 -0.22 -27.69 8.64
C VAL A 652 0.16 -27.73 10.11
N GLU A 653 1.16 -28.55 10.45
CA GLU A 653 1.60 -28.72 11.83
C GLU A 653 2.19 -27.42 12.39
N ARG A 654 3.03 -26.72 11.62
CA ARG A 654 3.62 -25.44 12.06
C ARG A 654 2.56 -24.37 12.30
N VAL A 655 1.61 -24.23 11.37
CA VAL A 655 0.51 -23.29 11.53
C VAL A 655 -0.30 -23.66 12.77
N LEU A 656 -0.66 -24.92 12.98
CA LEU A 656 -1.44 -25.35 14.15
C LEU A 656 -0.68 -25.16 15.48
N ARG A 657 0.63 -25.41 15.53
CA ARG A 657 1.47 -25.20 16.73
C ARG A 657 1.41 -23.76 17.25
N PHE A 658 1.28 -22.76 16.36
CA PHE A 658 1.11 -21.37 16.76
C PHE A 658 -0.36 -21.00 16.97
N THR A 659 -1.21 -21.36 16.01
CA THR A 659 -2.59 -20.86 15.91
C THR A 659 -3.53 -21.44 16.95
N VAL A 660 -3.34 -22.70 17.36
CA VAL A 660 -4.19 -23.33 18.37
C VAL A 660 -3.99 -22.68 19.74
N PRO A 661 -2.77 -22.57 20.30
CA PRO A 661 -2.57 -21.88 21.57
C PRO A 661 -2.99 -20.40 21.54
N ALA A 662 -2.68 -19.69 20.45
CA ALA A 662 -3.09 -18.30 20.28
C ALA A 662 -4.62 -18.14 20.24
N GLY A 663 -5.30 -19.02 19.49
CA GLY A 663 -6.75 -19.02 19.37
C GLY A 663 -7.45 -19.42 20.67
N VAL A 664 -6.93 -20.41 21.41
CA VAL A 664 -7.43 -20.80 22.73
C VAL A 664 -7.34 -19.63 23.72
N LEU A 665 -6.18 -18.96 23.82
CA LEU A 665 -6.00 -17.82 24.70
C LEU A 665 -6.92 -16.65 24.32
N ALA A 666 -7.06 -16.36 23.02
CA ALA A 666 -7.98 -15.33 22.55
C ALA A 666 -9.44 -15.66 22.87
N ALA A 667 -9.88 -16.91 22.68
CA ALA A 667 -11.22 -17.36 22.99
C ALA A 667 -11.53 -17.27 24.49
N ILE A 668 -10.63 -17.78 25.35
CA ILE A 668 -10.78 -17.75 26.81
C ILE A 668 -10.86 -16.30 27.30
N ALA A 669 -9.93 -15.44 26.87
CA ALA A 669 -9.89 -14.06 27.33
C ALA A 669 -11.11 -13.25 26.87
N THR A 670 -11.57 -13.49 25.63
CA THR A 670 -12.77 -12.86 25.08
C THR A 670 -14.04 -13.33 25.79
N PHE A 671 -14.17 -14.65 26.00
CA PHE A 671 -15.29 -15.23 26.75
C PHE A 671 -15.33 -14.71 28.18
N ALA A 672 -14.18 -14.67 28.86
CA ALA A 672 -14.06 -14.14 30.21
C ALA A 672 -14.38 -12.64 30.27
N ALA A 673 -13.90 -11.82 29.33
CA ALA A 673 -14.25 -10.40 29.27
C ALA A 673 -15.77 -10.20 29.09
N TYR A 674 -16.41 -11.03 28.26
CA TYR A 674 -17.85 -11.02 28.04
C TYR A 674 -18.63 -11.45 29.29
N SER A 675 -18.31 -12.60 29.87
CA SER A 675 -19.01 -13.17 31.02
C SER A 675 -18.79 -12.37 32.30
N VAL A 676 -17.56 -11.89 32.56
CA VAL A 676 -17.26 -11.03 33.71
C VAL A 676 -18.04 -9.72 33.63
N THR A 677 -18.19 -9.16 32.44
CA THR A 677 -18.95 -7.92 32.24
C THR A 677 -20.43 -8.12 32.58
N LEU A 678 -21.02 -9.22 32.12
CA LEU A 678 -22.43 -9.55 32.39
C LEU A 678 -22.68 -9.94 33.85
N SER A 679 -21.84 -10.80 34.43
CA SER A 679 -22.11 -11.45 35.71
C SER A 679 -21.56 -10.71 36.93
N TYR A 680 -20.49 -9.91 36.79
CA TYR A 680 -19.80 -9.31 37.94
C TYR A 680 -19.67 -7.78 37.85
N LEU A 681 -19.49 -7.23 36.65
CA LEU A 681 -19.32 -5.77 36.47
C LEU A 681 -20.64 -5.04 36.23
N HIS A 682 -21.78 -5.76 36.32
CA HIS A 682 -23.13 -5.22 36.14
C HIS A 682 -23.24 -4.39 34.85
N GLY A 683 -22.68 -4.88 33.75
CA GLY A 683 -22.73 -4.25 32.44
C GLY A 683 -23.95 -4.71 31.65
N THR A 684 -24.42 -3.87 30.73
CA THR A 684 -25.46 -4.27 29.76
C THR A 684 -24.91 -5.27 28.74
N LEU A 685 -25.79 -5.96 28.01
CA LEU A 685 -25.40 -6.84 26.91
C LEU A 685 -24.54 -6.11 25.86
N GLU A 686 -24.91 -4.89 25.50
CA GLU A 686 -24.15 -4.06 24.55
C GLU A 686 -22.77 -3.66 25.08
N GLN A 687 -22.66 -3.36 26.37
CA GLN A 687 -21.36 -3.11 27.03
C GLN A 687 -20.50 -4.37 27.06
N ALA A 688 -21.09 -5.55 27.31
CA ALA A 688 -20.38 -6.82 27.29
C ALA A 688 -19.87 -7.16 25.87
N ARG A 689 -20.68 -6.95 24.83
CA ARG A 689 -20.28 -7.11 23.41
C ARG A 689 -19.12 -6.17 23.04
N SER A 690 -19.19 -4.93 23.52
CA SER A 690 -18.15 -3.92 23.29
C SER A 690 -16.84 -4.27 24.02
N ALA A 691 -16.92 -4.76 25.27
CA ALA A 691 -15.78 -5.24 26.03
C ALA A 691 -15.12 -6.48 25.39
N ALA A 692 -15.93 -7.43 24.90
CA ALA A 692 -15.46 -8.59 24.15
C ALA A 692 -14.74 -8.17 22.86
N THR A 693 -15.28 -7.19 22.13
CA THR A 693 -14.71 -6.67 20.88
C THR A 693 -13.37 -5.98 21.11
N LEU A 694 -13.28 -5.13 22.15
CA LEU A 694 -12.03 -4.50 22.57
C LEU A 694 -10.97 -5.52 22.98
N THR A 695 -11.36 -6.53 23.77
CA THR A 695 -10.47 -7.59 24.24
C THR A 695 -9.92 -8.42 23.08
N LEU A 696 -10.81 -8.87 22.20
CA LEU A 696 -10.42 -9.63 21.02
C LEU A 696 -9.51 -8.81 20.09
N PHE A 697 -9.85 -7.53 19.85
CA PHE A 697 -9.02 -6.64 19.04
C PHE A 697 -7.61 -6.47 19.63
N GLY A 698 -7.49 -6.22 20.93
CA GLY A 698 -6.20 -6.06 21.60
C GLY A 698 -5.31 -7.31 21.48
N ILE A 699 -5.90 -8.50 21.68
CA ILE A 699 -5.18 -9.78 21.56
C ILE A 699 -4.81 -10.06 20.10
N ALA A 700 -5.73 -9.85 19.16
CA ALA A 700 -5.48 -10.05 17.74
C ALA A 700 -4.39 -9.07 17.21
N LEU A 701 -4.38 -7.83 17.67
CA LEU A 701 -3.32 -6.86 17.37
C LEU A 701 -1.96 -7.31 17.93
N TRP A 702 -1.94 -7.91 19.12
CA TRP A 702 -0.73 -8.50 19.69
C TRP A 702 -0.25 -9.72 18.89
N ILE A 703 -1.16 -10.58 18.43
CA ILE A 703 -0.84 -11.71 17.53
C ILE A 703 -0.19 -11.21 16.24
N VAL A 704 -0.73 -10.14 15.63
CA VAL A 704 -0.10 -9.49 14.47
C VAL A 704 1.31 -9.04 14.83
N ALA A 705 1.51 -8.36 15.97
CA ALA A 705 2.82 -7.90 16.41
C ALA A 705 3.84 -9.04 16.66
N LEU A 706 3.38 -10.23 17.06
CA LEU A 706 4.21 -11.43 17.19
C LEU A 706 4.62 -12.01 15.83
N LEU A 707 3.66 -12.15 14.91
CA LEU A 707 3.88 -12.74 13.59
C LEU A 707 4.76 -11.90 12.67
N VAL A 708 4.84 -10.59 12.93
CA VAL A 708 5.66 -9.67 12.14
C VAL A 708 7.03 -9.40 12.79
N ARG A 709 7.51 -10.25 13.69
CA ARG A 709 8.89 -10.10 14.22
C ARG A 709 9.94 -10.43 13.14
N PRO A 710 11.10 -9.76 13.13
CA PRO A 710 11.46 -8.58 13.95
C PRO A 710 10.68 -7.32 13.55
N LEU A 711 10.37 -6.46 14.53
CA LEU A 711 9.58 -5.24 14.32
C LEU A 711 10.40 -4.16 13.61
N THR A 712 10.27 -4.08 12.27
CA THR A 712 10.80 -2.98 11.47
C THR A 712 9.93 -1.72 11.64
N ARG A 713 10.46 -0.54 11.29
CA ARG A 713 9.69 0.72 11.40
C ARG A 713 8.38 0.68 10.61
N LEU A 714 8.37 0.03 9.45
CA LEU A 714 7.17 -0.17 8.64
C LEU A 714 6.15 -1.05 9.36
N ARG A 715 6.58 -2.19 9.91
CA ARG A 715 5.70 -3.13 10.64
C ARG A 715 5.11 -2.50 11.90
N VAL A 716 5.90 -1.72 12.64
CA VAL A 716 5.41 -0.91 13.77
C VAL A 716 4.39 0.12 13.29
N GLY A 717 4.67 0.80 12.18
CA GLY A 717 3.73 1.74 11.56
C GLY A 717 2.39 1.09 11.19
N ILE A 718 2.40 -0.13 10.65
CA ILE A 718 1.19 -0.89 10.32
C ILE A 718 0.41 -1.22 11.60
N VAL A 719 1.06 -1.81 12.62
CA VAL A 719 0.39 -2.16 13.89
C VAL A 719 -0.17 -0.91 14.59
N ALA A 720 0.59 0.18 14.62
CA ALA A 720 0.15 1.45 15.19
C ALA A 720 -1.02 2.06 14.41
N ALA A 721 -1.01 1.99 13.07
CA ALA A 721 -2.12 2.44 12.25
C ALA A 721 -3.40 1.62 12.51
N MET A 722 -3.30 0.30 12.69
CA MET A 722 -4.46 -0.53 13.02
C MET A 722 -5.03 -0.20 14.40
N ALA A 723 -4.15 0.02 15.39
CA ALA A 723 -4.54 0.49 16.73
C ALA A 723 -5.25 1.85 16.66
N ALA A 724 -4.67 2.81 15.94
CA ALA A 724 -5.24 4.14 15.76
C ALA A 724 -6.60 4.09 15.06
N SER A 725 -6.75 3.28 14.01
CA SER A 725 -8.03 3.09 13.32
C SER A 725 -9.13 2.56 14.24
N PHE A 726 -8.81 1.61 15.13
CA PHE A 726 -9.79 1.14 16.11
C PHE A 726 -10.15 2.21 17.13
N VAL A 727 -9.18 3.00 17.59
CA VAL A 727 -9.42 4.14 18.49
C VAL A 727 -10.32 5.18 17.83
N VAL A 728 -10.11 5.49 16.54
CA VAL A 728 -10.98 6.39 15.77
C VAL A 728 -12.40 5.84 15.69
N VAL A 729 -12.57 4.55 15.42
CA VAL A 729 -13.89 3.89 15.40
C VAL A 729 -14.58 3.95 16.77
N ALA A 730 -13.83 3.71 17.86
CA ALA A 730 -14.38 3.71 19.22
C ALA A 730 -14.70 5.12 19.77
N SER A 731 -13.97 6.16 19.32
CA SER A 731 -14.14 7.55 19.77
C SER A 731 -15.15 8.35 18.96
N THR A 732 -15.33 8.04 17.68
CA THR A 732 -16.24 8.77 16.79
C THR A 732 -17.68 8.29 16.96
N ALA A 733 -18.60 9.15 17.40
CA ALA A 733 -19.99 8.78 17.68
C ALA A 733 -20.70 8.09 16.50
N LEU A 734 -20.51 8.58 15.26
CA LEU A 734 -21.07 7.98 14.05
C LEU A 734 -20.56 6.55 13.81
N LEU A 735 -19.24 6.34 13.90
CA LEU A 735 -18.62 5.04 13.65
C LEU A 735 -18.97 4.06 14.78
N ARG A 736 -18.98 4.55 16.02
CA ARG A 736 -19.39 3.80 17.20
C ARG A 736 -20.84 3.31 17.05
N ALA A 737 -21.77 4.18 16.64
CA ALA A 737 -23.16 3.81 16.36
C ALA A 737 -23.27 2.81 15.19
N PHE A 738 -22.51 3.02 14.10
CA PHE A 738 -22.49 2.11 12.97
C PHE A 738 -22.05 0.69 13.38
N PHE A 739 -20.95 0.59 14.13
CA PHE A 739 -20.42 -0.68 14.61
C PHE A 739 -21.11 -1.22 15.88
N ALA A 740 -22.15 -0.56 16.39
CA ALA A 740 -22.83 -0.93 17.64
C ALA A 740 -21.84 -1.16 18.79
N LEU A 741 -20.97 -0.18 19.02
CA LEU A 741 -20.05 -0.14 20.14
C LEU A 741 -20.62 0.80 21.21
N GLU A 742 -20.67 0.37 22.46
CA GLU A 742 -21.25 1.14 23.56
C GLU A 742 -20.13 1.80 24.39
N PRO A 743 -20.31 3.04 24.89
CA PRO A 743 -19.37 3.64 25.83
C PRO A 743 -19.21 2.76 27.07
N LEU A 744 -17.97 2.39 27.36
CA LEU A 744 -17.66 1.53 28.50
C LEU A 744 -17.37 2.39 29.74
N PRO A 745 -17.98 2.09 30.91
CA PRO A 745 -17.57 2.68 32.17
C PRO A 745 -16.15 2.21 32.54
N LEU A 746 -15.45 3.02 33.34
CA LEU A 746 -14.04 2.78 33.70
C LEU A 746 -13.77 1.35 34.22
N ARG A 747 -14.69 0.79 35.01
CA ARG A 747 -14.58 -0.59 35.55
C ARG A 747 -14.52 -1.67 34.46
N ILE A 748 -15.31 -1.53 33.39
CA ILE A 748 -15.34 -2.49 32.26
C ILE A 748 -14.10 -2.29 31.38
N TRP A 749 -13.67 -1.04 31.21
CA TRP A 749 -12.40 -0.71 30.53
C TRP A 749 -11.19 -1.36 31.21
N LEU A 750 -11.06 -1.20 32.53
CA LEU A 750 -9.98 -1.79 33.31
C LEU A 750 -10.01 -3.32 33.27
N GLY A 751 -11.21 -3.92 33.35
CA GLY A 751 -11.39 -5.37 33.21
C GLY A 751 -10.92 -5.87 31.85
N ALA A 752 -11.35 -5.25 30.75
CA ALA A 752 -10.94 -5.61 29.39
C ALA A 752 -9.42 -5.46 29.18
N ILE A 753 -8.81 -4.36 29.65
CA ILE A 753 -7.35 -4.16 29.57
C ILE A 753 -6.61 -5.23 30.38
N GLY A 754 -7.07 -5.55 31.60
CA GLY A 754 -6.49 -6.61 32.42
C GLY A 754 -6.47 -7.95 31.71
N MET A 755 -7.58 -8.31 31.06
CA MET A 755 -7.69 -9.54 30.25
C MET A 755 -6.75 -9.52 29.03
N ILE A 756 -6.63 -8.39 28.34
CA ILE A 756 -5.68 -8.23 27.21
C ILE A 756 -4.25 -8.45 27.71
N VAL A 757 -3.83 -7.79 28.79
CA VAL A 757 -2.46 -7.88 29.33
C VAL A 757 -2.14 -9.30 29.76
N LEU A 758 -3.06 -9.97 30.45
CA LEU A 758 -2.91 -11.36 30.89
C LEU A 758 -2.74 -12.31 29.69
N ALA A 759 -3.64 -12.21 28.70
CA ALA A 759 -3.59 -13.04 27.50
C ALA A 759 -2.33 -12.80 26.67
N CYS A 760 -1.93 -11.54 26.49
CA CYS A 760 -0.71 -11.18 25.76
C CYS A 760 0.56 -11.70 26.45
N SER A 761 0.59 -11.65 27.79
CA SER A 761 1.69 -12.17 28.61
C SER A 761 1.78 -13.70 28.52
N ALA A 762 0.65 -14.39 28.64
CA ALA A 762 0.57 -15.84 28.47
C ALA A 762 1.03 -16.27 27.06
N LEU A 763 0.56 -15.58 26.02
CA LEU A 763 0.93 -15.87 24.63
C LEU A 763 2.43 -15.65 24.38
N ARG A 764 3.03 -14.63 24.99
CA ARG A 764 4.49 -14.41 24.92
C ARG A 764 5.27 -15.55 25.60
N GLY A 765 4.77 -16.06 26.73
CA GLY A 765 5.37 -17.22 27.41
C GLY A 765 5.34 -18.47 26.54
N VAL A 766 4.19 -18.81 25.95
CA VAL A 766 4.02 -19.97 25.06
C VAL A 766 4.95 -19.87 23.84
N THR A 767 4.99 -18.72 23.17
CA THR A 767 5.79 -18.52 21.96
C THR A 767 7.30 -18.52 22.23
N SER A 768 7.75 -17.95 23.35
CA SER A 768 9.17 -17.95 23.73
C SER A 768 9.75 -19.35 23.98
N ARG A 769 8.94 -20.29 24.47
CA ARG A 769 9.34 -21.70 24.67
C ARG A 769 9.47 -22.45 23.34
N SER A 770 8.64 -22.12 22.36
CA SER A 770 8.72 -22.67 21.00
C SER A 770 9.90 -22.11 20.20
N ASP A 771 10.23 -20.82 20.34
CA ASP A 771 11.36 -20.17 19.67
C ASP A 771 12.73 -20.69 20.17
N ALA A 772 12.83 -21.07 21.46
CA ALA A 772 14.04 -21.63 22.06
C ALA A 772 14.42 -23.00 21.48
N ILE A 773 13.46 -23.73 20.90
CA ILE A 773 13.65 -25.05 20.29
C ILE A 773 14.07 -24.92 18.81
N GLN A 774 13.95 -23.73 18.19
CA GLN A 774 14.08 -23.54 16.74
C GLN A 774 15.34 -22.79 16.24
N LYS A 775 16.20 -22.27 17.12
CA LYS A 775 17.43 -21.56 16.72
C LYS A 775 18.66 -22.47 16.75
N SER A 776 19.13 -22.89 15.57
CA SER A 776 20.54 -23.26 15.36
C SER A 776 21.41 -21.99 15.25
N PRO A 777 22.71 -22.06 15.60
CA PRO A 777 23.55 -20.87 15.75
C PRO A 777 24.01 -20.37 14.40
N VAL A 778 23.28 -19.42 13.82
CA VAL A 778 23.86 -18.51 12.82
C VAL A 778 24.30 -17.27 13.58
N LEU A 779 25.59 -16.94 13.43
CA LEU A 779 26.30 -15.84 14.09
C LEU A 779 25.40 -14.61 14.30
N PRO A 780 25.37 -14.00 15.51
CA PRO A 780 24.53 -12.85 15.74
C PRO A 780 25.03 -11.66 14.93
N ALA A 781 24.25 -11.26 13.93
CA ALA A 781 24.20 -9.84 13.59
C ALA A 781 23.78 -9.11 14.88
N GLU A 782 24.60 -8.14 15.30
CA GLU A 782 24.36 -7.37 16.52
C GLU A 782 22.88 -6.91 16.61
N PRO A 783 22.24 -7.04 17.79
CA PRO A 783 20.83 -6.69 17.91
C PRO A 783 20.62 -5.19 17.63
N PRO A 784 19.72 -4.81 16.70
CA PRO A 784 19.46 -3.42 16.33
C PRO A 784 18.84 -2.58 17.47
N ILE A 785 18.51 -3.22 18.61
CA ILE A 785 18.02 -2.55 19.81
C ILE A 785 19.13 -1.67 20.44
N LEU A 786 20.41 -2.08 20.33
CA LEU A 786 21.55 -1.28 20.80
C LEU A 786 21.91 -0.12 19.84
N SER A 787 21.57 -0.24 18.55
CA SER A 787 21.78 0.85 17.58
C SER A 787 20.63 1.86 17.58
N ALA A 788 19.39 1.46 17.86
CA ALA A 788 18.25 2.36 18.02
C ALA A 788 18.32 3.15 19.32
N THR A 789 18.75 2.53 20.42
CA THR A 789 19.03 3.23 21.68
C THR A 789 20.23 4.16 21.53
N ARG A 790 21.32 3.76 20.86
CA ARG A 790 22.42 4.68 20.52
C ARG A 790 22.01 5.76 19.51
N ALA A 791 21.10 5.51 18.58
CA ALA A 791 20.59 6.49 17.62
C ALA A 791 19.60 7.46 18.27
N LEU A 792 18.75 7.00 19.18
CA LEU A 792 17.89 7.84 20.04
C LEU A 792 18.72 8.59 21.08
N LEU A 793 19.75 7.98 21.66
CA LEU A 793 20.73 8.64 22.51
C LEU A 793 21.63 9.59 21.71
N ALA A 794 21.88 9.35 20.42
CA ALA A 794 22.63 10.25 19.54
C ALA A 794 21.76 11.39 19.01
N LEU A 795 20.46 11.16 18.74
CA LEU A 795 19.43 12.16 18.45
C LEU A 795 19.16 13.02 19.68
N TRP A 796 19.02 12.39 20.86
CA TRP A 796 18.90 13.07 22.14
C TRP A 796 20.19 13.85 22.42
N ARG A 797 21.39 13.31 22.21
CA ARG A 797 22.66 14.06 22.35
C ARG A 797 22.83 15.21 21.35
N ARG A 798 22.35 15.09 20.09
CA ARG A 798 22.47 16.15 19.06
C ARG A 798 21.39 17.23 19.12
N HIS A 799 20.17 16.90 19.54
CA HIS A 799 19.00 17.79 19.48
C HIS A 799 18.14 17.73 20.76
N LYS A 800 18.79 17.82 21.94
CA LYS A 800 18.19 17.65 23.29
C LYS A 800 16.85 18.38 23.53
N ALA A 801 16.66 19.55 22.93
CA ALA A 801 15.48 20.38 23.16
C ALA A 801 14.42 20.32 22.04
N LEU A 802 14.79 19.97 20.80
CA LEU A 802 13.90 20.15 19.63
C LEU A 802 12.78 19.11 19.55
N ILE A 803 13.07 17.86 19.94
CA ILE A 803 12.10 16.75 19.89
C ILE A 803 10.96 16.94 20.91
N PRO A 804 11.21 17.19 22.22
CA PRO A 804 10.12 17.39 23.17
C PRO A 804 9.28 18.63 22.84
N ILE A 805 9.92 19.71 22.36
CA ILE A 805 9.21 20.92 21.90
C ILE A 805 8.29 20.60 20.70
N SER A 806 8.78 19.83 19.73
CA SER A 806 7.97 19.44 18.56
C SER A 806 6.80 18.52 18.93
N VAL A 807 7.00 17.60 19.88
CA VAL A 807 5.93 16.73 20.41
C VAL A 807 4.88 17.55 21.15
N LEU A 808 5.30 18.53 21.96
CA LEU A 808 4.39 19.41 22.70
C LEU A 808 3.59 20.32 21.75
N ILE A 809 4.24 20.89 20.73
CA ILE A 809 3.58 21.71 19.70
C ILE A 809 2.58 20.85 18.91
N PHE A 810 2.98 19.66 18.45
CA PHE A 810 2.08 18.76 17.73
C PHE A 810 0.90 18.32 18.59
N GLY A 811 1.15 17.86 19.82
CA GLY A 811 0.10 17.42 20.74
C GLY A 811 -0.89 18.53 21.07
N GLY A 812 -0.40 19.73 21.40
CA GLY A 812 -1.23 20.89 21.71
C GLY A 812 -2.04 21.38 20.50
N SER A 813 -1.42 21.47 19.32
CA SER A 813 -2.11 21.91 18.09
C SER A 813 -3.12 20.90 17.55
N ALA A 814 -2.81 19.60 17.62
CA ALA A 814 -3.76 18.55 17.26
C ALA A 814 -4.94 18.48 18.25
N TRP A 815 -4.67 18.61 19.55
CA TRP A 815 -5.71 18.69 20.58
C TRP A 815 -6.63 19.90 20.36
N LEU A 816 -6.06 21.08 20.12
CA LEU A 816 -6.82 22.30 19.86
C LEU A 816 -7.66 22.19 18.58
N PHE A 817 -7.09 21.63 17.50
CA PHE A 817 -7.84 21.41 16.25
C PHE A 817 -9.01 20.44 16.44
N LEU A 818 -8.78 19.30 17.11
CA LEU A 818 -9.81 18.29 17.32
C LEU A 818 -10.91 18.80 18.25
N GLY A 819 -10.56 19.54 19.31
CA GLY A 819 -11.55 20.17 20.20
C GLY A 819 -12.42 21.19 19.46
N VAL A 820 -11.81 22.05 18.62
CA VAL A 820 -12.60 23.01 17.82
C VAL A 820 -13.45 22.29 16.76
N LEU A 821 -12.97 21.20 16.16
CA LEU A 821 -13.74 20.39 15.21
C LEU A 821 -14.91 19.68 15.89
N GLU A 822 -14.72 19.16 17.10
CA GLU A 822 -15.76 18.57 17.94
C GLU A 822 -16.86 19.60 18.21
N ASP A 823 -16.51 20.79 18.70
CA ASP A 823 -17.46 21.86 19.00
C ASP A 823 -18.27 22.31 17.78
N VAL A 824 -17.64 22.35 16.59
CA VAL A 824 -18.34 22.68 15.33
C VAL A 824 -19.33 21.59 14.93
N LEU A 825 -19.00 20.32 15.20
CA LEU A 825 -19.87 19.18 14.90
C LEU A 825 -21.02 19.03 15.91
N SER A 826 -20.76 19.29 17.19
CA SER A 826 -21.74 19.19 18.28
C SER A 826 -22.63 20.44 18.42
N LYS A 827 -22.28 21.54 17.73
CA LYS A 827 -22.95 22.86 17.85
C LYS A 827 -22.87 23.42 19.28
N ASP A 828 -21.72 23.22 19.92
CA ASP A 828 -21.42 23.52 21.32
C ASP A 828 -21.01 25.00 21.58
N PRO A 829 -20.73 25.42 22.83
CA PRO A 829 -20.58 26.82 23.25
C PRO A 829 -19.52 27.66 22.50
N LEU A 830 -18.50 27.06 21.87
CA LEU A 830 -17.55 27.83 21.03
C LEU A 830 -18.25 28.58 19.88
N MET A 831 -19.40 28.10 19.41
CA MET A 831 -20.22 28.81 18.42
C MET A 831 -20.80 30.14 18.97
N GLN A 832 -20.96 30.27 20.29
CA GLN A 832 -21.42 31.52 20.92
C GLN A 832 -20.31 32.56 20.99
N ALA A 833 -19.07 32.13 21.29
CA ALA A 833 -17.90 32.98 21.28
C ALA A 833 -17.63 33.55 19.86
N ASP A 834 -17.87 32.74 18.83
CA ASP A 834 -17.76 33.17 17.42
C ASP A 834 -18.66 34.37 17.11
N LEU A 835 -19.92 34.35 17.58
CA LEU A 835 -20.89 35.42 17.34
C LEU A 835 -20.51 36.71 18.08
N ILE A 836 -20.10 36.58 19.35
CA ILE A 836 -19.68 37.70 20.21
C ILE A 836 -18.46 38.41 19.60
N VAL A 837 -17.43 37.64 19.22
CA VAL A 837 -16.21 38.21 18.64
C VAL A 837 -16.50 38.82 17.27
N TYR A 838 -17.29 38.16 16.43
CA TYR A 838 -17.68 38.71 15.13
C TYR A 838 -18.35 40.08 15.28
N ARG A 839 -19.39 40.19 16.13
CA ARG A 839 -20.11 41.45 16.33
C ARG A 839 -19.23 42.52 16.96
N THR A 840 -18.40 42.17 17.94
CA THR A 840 -17.45 43.12 18.54
C THR A 840 -16.49 43.69 17.49
N LEU A 841 -15.92 42.84 16.63
CA LEU A 841 -15.04 43.27 15.56
C LEU A 841 -15.76 44.16 14.54
N GLN A 842 -17.03 43.88 14.21
CA GLN A 842 -17.79 44.74 13.30
C GLN A 842 -17.97 46.16 13.83
N HIS A 843 -18.03 46.38 15.15
CA HIS A 843 -18.15 47.73 15.75
C HIS A 843 -16.84 48.54 15.71
N VAL A 844 -15.69 47.87 15.56
CA VAL A 844 -14.37 48.53 15.50
C VAL A 844 -14.00 48.87 14.05
N ARG A 845 -14.83 48.48 13.07
CA ARG A 845 -14.50 48.66 11.66
C ARG A 845 -14.51 50.12 11.24
N THR A 846 -13.48 50.54 10.52
CA THR A 846 -13.39 51.87 9.90
C THR A 846 -12.92 51.75 8.46
N PRO A 847 -13.38 52.60 7.52
CA PRO A 847 -12.96 52.53 6.11
C PRO A 847 -11.43 52.46 5.85
N PRO A 848 -10.57 53.25 6.53
CA PRO A 848 -9.12 53.15 6.31
C PRO A 848 -8.55 51.82 6.83
N LEU A 849 -9.07 51.32 7.95
CA LEU A 849 -8.64 50.04 8.51
C LEU A 849 -9.16 48.86 7.70
N ASP A 850 -10.35 48.97 7.10
CA ASP A 850 -10.91 48.01 6.15
C ASP A 850 -10.01 47.87 4.91
N ALA A 851 -9.56 48.98 4.32
CA ALA A 851 -8.60 48.94 3.22
C ALA A 851 -7.29 48.23 3.64
N TRP A 852 -6.73 48.59 4.79
CA TRP A 852 -5.52 47.93 5.30
C TRP A 852 -5.69 46.43 5.56
N MET A 853 -6.80 46.04 6.19
CA MET A 853 -7.07 44.63 6.50
C MET A 853 -7.36 43.82 5.24
N THR A 854 -8.03 44.40 4.24
CA THR A 854 -8.20 43.78 2.93
C THR A 854 -6.85 43.54 2.26
N ALA A 855 -5.93 44.52 2.27
CA ALA A 855 -4.58 44.35 1.72
C ALA A 855 -3.78 43.25 2.45
N MET A 856 -3.93 43.13 3.78
CA MET A 856 -3.31 42.03 4.54
C MET A 856 -3.93 40.66 4.20
N SER A 857 -5.24 40.61 3.95
CA SER A 857 -5.92 39.37 3.55
C SER A 857 -5.50 38.91 2.15
N GLU A 858 -5.24 39.83 1.24
CA GLU A 858 -4.80 39.56 -0.14
C GLU A 858 -3.41 38.89 -0.19
N LEU A 859 -2.54 39.12 0.80
CA LEU A 859 -1.27 38.40 0.92
C LEU A 859 -1.44 36.88 1.09
N GLY A 860 -2.58 36.46 1.65
CA GLY A 860 -2.94 35.06 1.80
C GLY A 860 -3.70 34.46 0.62
N ASP A 861 -3.97 35.24 -0.43
CA ASP A 861 -4.73 34.77 -1.59
C ASP A 861 -3.91 33.85 -2.49
N ALA A 862 -4.57 32.93 -3.17
CA ALA A 862 -3.97 31.98 -4.09
C ALA A 862 -3.16 32.68 -5.20
N ALA A 863 -3.60 33.86 -5.65
CA ALA A 863 -2.90 34.66 -6.65
C ALA A 863 -1.50 35.11 -6.20
N VAL A 864 -1.25 35.24 -4.90
CA VAL A 864 0.05 35.62 -4.32
C VAL A 864 0.83 34.38 -3.87
N VAL A 865 0.14 33.41 -3.24
CA VAL A 865 0.76 32.21 -2.67
C VAL A 865 1.21 31.21 -3.73
N VAL A 866 0.40 30.95 -4.78
CA VAL A 866 0.72 29.94 -5.80
C VAL A 866 2.02 30.28 -6.57
N PRO A 867 2.27 31.52 -7.01
CA PRO A 867 3.56 31.89 -7.59
C PRO A 867 4.75 31.60 -6.67
N VAL A 868 4.63 31.90 -5.37
CA VAL A 868 5.68 31.59 -4.38
C VAL A 868 5.91 30.08 -4.29
N VAL A 869 4.84 29.29 -4.25
CA VAL A 869 4.91 27.82 -4.19
C VAL A 869 5.60 27.25 -5.43
N LEU A 870 5.25 27.72 -6.63
CA LEU A 870 5.82 27.26 -7.89
C LEU A 870 7.29 27.67 -8.03
N VAL A 871 7.66 28.87 -7.61
CA VAL A 871 9.04 29.35 -7.63
C VAL A 871 9.93 28.56 -6.67
N VAL A 872 9.46 28.29 -5.45
CA VAL A 872 10.19 27.46 -4.47
C VAL A 872 10.31 26.01 -4.96
N LEU A 873 9.24 25.44 -5.52
CA LEU A 873 9.27 24.09 -6.09
C LEU A 873 10.25 23.99 -7.27
N SER A 874 10.17 24.94 -8.21
CA SER A 874 11.05 25.02 -9.37
C SER A 874 12.50 25.18 -8.93
N TRP A 875 12.76 25.98 -7.90
CA TRP A 875 14.08 26.12 -7.30
C TRP A 875 14.61 24.78 -6.77
N PHE A 876 13.79 24.01 -6.04
CA PHE A 876 14.20 22.70 -5.53
C PHE A 876 14.44 21.69 -6.66
N VAL A 877 13.58 21.65 -7.66
CA VAL A 877 13.74 20.75 -8.82
C VAL A 877 14.99 21.10 -9.62
N TRP A 878 15.20 22.39 -9.91
CA TRP A 878 16.36 22.91 -10.64
C TRP A 878 17.68 22.55 -9.95
N HIS A 879 17.72 22.69 -8.63
CA HIS A 879 18.91 22.34 -7.82
C HIS A 879 18.95 20.86 -7.42
N ARG A 880 18.12 20.00 -8.05
CA ARG A 880 18.02 18.55 -7.80
C ARG A 880 17.79 18.16 -6.33
N ARG A 881 17.14 19.04 -5.56
CA ARG A 881 16.76 18.83 -4.15
C ARG A 881 15.42 18.09 -4.06
N TRP A 882 15.35 16.89 -4.61
CA TRP A 882 14.11 16.09 -4.72
C TRP A 882 13.41 15.86 -3.39
N ARG A 883 14.17 15.70 -2.30
CA ARG A 883 13.59 15.53 -0.96
C ARG A 883 12.88 16.79 -0.47
N ALA A 884 13.51 17.96 -0.61
CA ALA A 884 12.87 19.23 -0.27
C ALA A 884 11.63 19.47 -1.15
N ALA A 885 11.71 19.13 -2.45
CA ALA A 885 10.58 19.23 -3.37
C ALA A 885 9.40 18.33 -2.96
N ILE A 886 9.63 17.07 -2.59
CA ILE A 886 8.58 16.15 -2.14
C ILE A 886 7.92 16.65 -0.86
N TYR A 887 8.71 17.08 0.13
CA TYR A 887 8.15 17.59 1.39
C TYR A 887 7.44 18.93 1.20
N TRP A 888 7.91 19.77 0.27
CA TRP A 888 7.23 21.01 -0.12
C TRP A 888 5.87 20.74 -0.78
N LEU A 889 5.80 19.78 -1.70
CA LEU A 889 4.55 19.31 -2.30
C LEU A 889 3.61 18.68 -1.28
N ALA A 890 4.14 17.88 -0.36
CA ALA A 890 3.35 17.28 0.73
C ALA A 890 2.82 18.35 1.69
N ALA A 891 3.61 19.38 2.02
CA ALA A 891 3.19 20.50 2.85
C ALA A 891 2.01 21.23 2.21
N VAL A 892 2.21 21.83 1.04
CA VAL A 892 1.22 22.73 0.43
C VAL A 892 0.08 21.94 -0.22
N GLY A 893 0.39 20.93 -1.04
CA GLY A 893 -0.61 20.13 -1.75
C GLY A 893 -1.44 19.24 -0.83
N GLY A 894 -0.82 18.66 0.20
CA GLY A 894 -1.52 17.86 1.21
C GLY A 894 -2.51 18.70 2.02
N ALA A 895 -2.09 19.88 2.48
CA ALA A 895 -2.97 20.78 3.23
C ALA A 895 -4.16 21.27 2.37
N GLU A 896 -3.92 21.65 1.12
CA GLU A 896 -4.97 22.13 0.20
C GLU A 896 -6.06 21.08 -0.05
N VAL A 897 -5.67 19.83 -0.27
CA VAL A 897 -6.62 18.72 -0.46
C VAL A 897 -7.43 18.47 0.80
N ILE A 898 -6.78 18.43 1.97
CA ILE A 898 -7.45 18.17 3.25
C ILE A 898 -8.44 19.29 3.59
N VAL A 899 -8.05 20.56 3.41
CA VAL A 899 -8.95 21.70 3.67
C VAL A 899 -10.19 21.66 2.78
N LYS A 900 -10.05 21.34 1.49
CA LYS A 900 -11.21 21.20 0.58
C LYS A 900 -12.13 20.05 0.99
N LEU A 901 -11.56 18.91 1.40
CA LEU A 901 -12.35 17.79 1.91
C LEU A 901 -13.11 18.15 3.18
N LEU A 902 -12.47 18.87 4.12
CA LEU A 902 -13.12 19.32 5.35
C LEU A 902 -14.27 20.31 5.07
N LYS A 903 -14.08 21.27 4.15
CA LYS A 903 -15.14 22.19 3.72
C LYS A 903 -16.35 21.45 3.13
N LEU A 904 -16.09 20.47 2.26
CA LEU A 904 -17.13 19.64 1.63
C LEU A 904 -17.79 18.67 2.60
N ALA A 905 -17.14 18.29 3.70
CA ALA A 905 -17.72 17.41 4.70
C ALA A 905 -18.63 18.19 5.67
N LEU A 906 -18.17 19.35 6.15
CA LEU A 906 -18.79 20.02 7.29
C LEU A 906 -19.87 21.04 6.92
N HIS A 907 -19.90 21.53 5.67
CA HIS A 907 -20.92 22.45 5.15
C HIS A 907 -21.18 23.69 6.03
N ARG A 908 -20.19 24.14 6.82
CA ARG A 908 -20.35 25.27 7.74
C ARG A 908 -20.48 26.59 6.98
N VAL A 909 -21.51 27.37 7.27
CA VAL A 909 -21.81 28.65 6.60
C VAL A 909 -20.89 29.78 7.11
N ARG A 910 -20.50 30.69 6.21
CA ARG A 910 -19.71 31.90 6.53
C ARG A 910 -20.55 33.00 7.22
N PRO A 911 -19.93 33.88 8.02
CA PRO A 911 -20.65 35.01 8.63
C PRO A 911 -21.22 35.98 7.58
N ASN A 912 -20.44 36.31 6.55
CA ASN A 912 -20.90 37.11 5.41
C ASN A 912 -20.88 36.25 4.13
N PRO A 913 -22.02 36.02 3.46
CA PRO A 913 -22.06 35.25 2.23
C PRO A 913 -21.68 36.12 1.01
N PHE A 914 -20.47 35.93 0.49
CA PHE A 914 -19.96 36.64 -0.70
C PHE A 914 -19.47 35.70 -1.83
N ALA A 915 -19.55 34.37 -1.65
CA ALA A 915 -19.02 33.37 -2.59
C ALA A 915 -20.03 32.24 -2.87
N SER A 916 -19.95 31.63 -4.07
CA SER A 916 -20.78 30.51 -4.52
C SER A 916 -20.00 29.17 -4.56
N GLY A 917 -20.70 28.03 -4.48
CA GLY A 917 -20.10 26.70 -4.58
C GLY A 917 -19.32 26.29 -3.32
N ALA A 918 -18.30 25.43 -3.42
CA ALA A 918 -17.53 24.95 -2.25
C ALA A 918 -16.81 26.07 -1.46
N GLU A 919 -16.62 27.24 -2.06
CA GLU A 919 -16.08 28.42 -1.37
C GLU A 919 -17.09 29.14 -0.48
N SER A 920 -18.39 28.78 -0.53
CA SER A 920 -19.40 29.26 0.41
C SER A 920 -19.19 28.72 1.83
N PHE A 921 -18.41 27.64 1.99
CA PHE A 921 -18.14 27.03 3.29
C PHE A 921 -16.93 27.65 4.01
N SER A 922 -17.06 27.80 5.33
CA SER A 922 -16.14 28.59 6.15
C SER A 922 -15.07 27.78 6.87
N PHE A 923 -15.30 26.49 7.16
CA PHE A 923 -14.44 25.69 8.02
C PHE A 923 -13.56 24.67 7.28
N PRO A 924 -12.25 24.56 7.58
CA PRO A 924 -11.44 25.55 8.29
C PRO A 924 -11.09 26.73 7.38
N SER A 925 -10.53 27.81 7.95
CA SER A 925 -10.11 28.96 7.15
C SER A 925 -8.94 28.62 6.20
N SER A 926 -9.21 28.58 4.89
CA SER A 926 -8.19 28.26 3.88
C SER A 926 -7.01 29.23 3.86
N HIS A 927 -7.27 30.53 3.98
CA HIS A 927 -6.21 31.55 3.93
C HIS A 927 -5.26 31.43 5.15
N ALA A 928 -5.82 31.27 6.35
CA ALA A 928 -5.03 31.06 7.56
C ALA A 928 -4.24 29.74 7.51
N THR A 929 -4.87 28.66 7.03
CA THR A 929 -4.26 27.34 6.93
C THR A 929 -3.11 27.31 5.92
N LEU A 930 -3.36 27.81 4.70
CA LEU A 930 -2.34 27.84 3.65
C LEU A 930 -1.19 28.78 4.01
N ALA A 931 -1.47 29.92 4.66
CA ALA A 931 -0.44 30.84 5.12
C ALA A 931 0.49 30.17 6.13
N ILE A 932 -0.04 29.51 7.18
CA ILE A 932 0.82 28.85 8.17
C ILE A 932 1.57 27.65 7.58
N VAL A 933 0.95 26.87 6.69
CA VAL A 933 1.60 25.71 6.07
C VAL A 933 2.71 26.15 5.12
N THR A 934 2.42 27.11 4.24
CA THR A 934 3.36 27.56 3.20
C THR A 934 4.49 28.36 3.83
N TYR A 935 4.17 29.42 4.58
CA TYR A 935 5.19 30.28 5.16
C TYR A 935 5.88 29.62 6.36
N GLY A 936 5.17 28.85 7.18
CA GLY A 936 5.74 28.14 8.32
C GLY A 936 6.70 27.02 7.91
N PHE A 937 6.35 26.20 6.92
CA PHE A 937 7.26 25.17 6.42
C PHE A 937 8.46 25.80 5.66
N LEU A 938 8.23 26.89 4.92
CA LEU A 938 9.32 27.62 4.27
C LEU A 938 10.28 28.23 5.29
N ALA A 939 9.76 28.84 6.37
CA ALA A 939 10.56 29.38 7.46
C ALA A 939 11.43 28.31 8.12
N PHE A 940 10.87 27.11 8.33
CA PHE A 940 11.62 25.95 8.82
C PHE A 940 12.80 25.60 7.89
N LEU A 941 12.56 25.51 6.58
CA LEU A 941 13.61 25.20 5.60
C LEU A 941 14.67 26.31 5.51
N LEU A 942 14.29 27.59 5.65
CA LEU A 942 15.20 28.74 5.59
C LEU A 942 16.01 28.93 6.88
N CYS A 943 15.57 28.39 8.02
CA CYS A 943 16.30 28.48 9.28
C CYS A 943 17.58 27.62 9.30
N ASP A 944 17.66 26.61 8.43
CA ASP A 944 18.82 25.75 8.35
C ASP A 944 20.08 26.54 7.91
N GLY A 945 21.20 26.31 8.59
CA GLY A 945 22.47 27.02 8.35
C GLY A 945 22.53 28.52 8.73
N GLN A 946 21.46 29.11 9.29
CA GLN A 946 21.45 30.54 9.69
C GLN A 946 21.90 30.78 11.13
N ARG A 947 22.37 32.01 11.43
CA ARG A 947 22.72 32.45 12.80
C ARG A 947 21.46 32.57 13.66
N HIS A 948 21.58 32.41 14.99
CA HIS A 948 20.44 32.49 15.92
C HIS A 948 19.56 33.74 15.70
N ARG A 949 20.17 34.94 15.61
CA ARG A 949 19.44 36.20 15.34
C ARG A 949 18.62 36.16 14.05
N GLN A 950 19.15 35.53 12.99
CA GLN A 950 18.45 35.40 11.71
C GLN A 950 17.33 34.37 11.78
N ARG A 951 17.53 33.25 12.50
CA ARG A 951 16.46 32.27 12.74
C ARG A 951 15.30 32.89 13.50
N THR A 952 15.59 33.61 14.58
CA THR A 952 14.57 34.34 15.35
C THR A 952 13.85 35.36 14.48
N ALA A 953 14.56 36.12 13.64
CA ALA A 953 13.95 37.08 12.73
C ALA A 953 13.04 36.40 11.70
N ILE A 954 13.47 35.30 11.07
CA ILE A 954 12.65 34.54 10.10
C ILE A 954 11.36 34.05 10.76
N VAL A 955 11.47 33.39 11.92
CA VAL A 955 10.30 32.87 12.65
C VAL A 955 9.37 34.00 13.08
N LEU A 956 9.90 35.12 13.59
CA LEU A 956 9.10 36.26 14.01
C LEU A 956 8.36 36.91 12.83
N VAL A 957 9.04 37.15 11.71
CA VAL A 957 8.43 37.73 10.51
C VAL A 957 7.34 36.80 9.96
N THR A 958 7.59 35.50 9.90
CA THR A 958 6.59 34.53 9.47
C THR A 958 5.39 34.48 10.41
N ALA A 959 5.62 34.46 11.73
CA ALA A 959 4.55 34.47 12.72
C ALA A 959 3.69 35.74 12.59
N VAL A 960 4.31 36.92 12.48
CA VAL A 960 3.61 38.20 12.29
C VAL A 960 2.80 38.19 11.00
N ALA A 961 3.37 37.72 9.88
CA ALA A 961 2.65 37.66 8.61
C ALA A 961 1.43 36.72 8.67
N VAL A 962 1.60 35.52 9.22
CA VAL A 962 0.50 34.54 9.37
C VAL A 962 -0.58 35.07 10.31
N SER A 963 -0.20 35.70 11.43
CA SER A 963 -1.13 36.29 12.38
C SER A 963 -1.89 37.48 11.79
N LEU A 964 -1.24 38.34 10.99
CA LEU A 964 -1.91 39.45 10.30
C LEU A 964 -2.92 38.94 9.25
N ILE A 965 -2.55 37.92 8.47
CA ILE A 965 -3.48 37.27 7.53
C ILE A 965 -4.66 36.69 8.30
N ALA A 966 -4.43 35.92 9.36
CA ALA A 966 -5.49 35.34 10.18
C ALA A 966 -6.41 36.39 10.81
N ALA A 967 -5.84 37.44 11.41
CA ALA A 967 -6.58 38.52 12.05
C ALA A 967 -7.42 39.33 11.04
N SER A 968 -6.89 39.57 9.84
CA SER A 968 -7.64 40.26 8.78
C SER A 968 -8.93 39.51 8.39
N ARG A 969 -8.90 38.16 8.36
CA ARG A 969 -10.09 37.35 8.03
C ARG A 969 -11.19 37.44 9.10
N LEU A 970 -10.79 37.59 10.37
CA LEU A 970 -11.71 37.80 11.48
C LEU A 970 -12.30 39.21 11.44
N TYR A 971 -11.45 40.22 11.30
CA TYR A 971 -11.85 41.63 11.27
C TYR A 971 -12.83 41.93 10.12
N LEU A 972 -12.54 41.43 8.90
CA LEU A 972 -13.40 41.62 7.73
C LEU A 972 -14.73 40.84 7.81
N GLY A 973 -14.91 39.99 8.83
CA GLY A 973 -16.14 39.23 9.02
C GLY A 973 -16.31 38.05 8.06
N VAL A 974 -15.20 37.51 7.55
CA VAL A 974 -15.23 36.48 6.48
C VAL A 974 -15.24 35.05 7.04
N HIS A 975 -14.73 34.88 8.26
CA HIS A 975 -14.62 33.59 8.95
C HIS A 975 -14.97 33.75 10.43
N TRP A 976 -15.45 32.66 11.03
CA TRP A 976 -15.61 32.54 12.47
C TRP A 976 -14.23 32.42 13.16
N VAL A 977 -14.14 32.75 14.45
CA VAL A 977 -12.89 32.63 15.22
C VAL A 977 -12.43 31.19 15.26
N SER A 978 -13.35 30.27 15.52
CA SER A 978 -13.12 28.83 15.48
C SER A 978 -12.62 28.35 14.11
N ASP A 979 -13.08 28.90 12.97
CA ASP A 979 -12.56 28.52 11.64
C ASP A 979 -11.07 28.86 11.49
N VAL A 980 -10.66 30.02 12.01
CA VAL A 980 -9.28 30.52 11.93
C VAL A 980 -8.39 29.78 12.93
N VAL A 981 -8.85 29.57 14.17
CA VAL A 981 -8.13 28.80 15.19
C VAL A 981 -7.93 27.35 14.72
N ALA A 982 -8.96 26.71 14.15
CA ALA A 982 -8.85 25.38 13.57
C ALA A 982 -7.82 25.36 12.42
N GLY A 983 -7.88 26.32 11.51
CA GLY A 983 -6.95 26.40 10.38
C GLY A 983 -5.48 26.57 10.81
N LEU A 984 -5.22 27.47 11.77
CA LEU A 984 -3.88 27.67 12.32
C LEU A 984 -3.37 26.43 13.08
N SER A 985 -4.24 25.79 13.87
CA SER A 985 -3.88 24.62 14.68
C SER A 985 -3.60 23.40 13.80
N PHE A 986 -4.46 23.12 12.81
CA PHE A 986 -4.23 22.07 11.83
C PHE A 986 -2.94 22.31 11.05
N GLY A 987 -2.76 23.54 10.54
CA GLY A 987 -1.58 23.87 9.76
C GLY A 987 -0.27 23.77 10.58
N LEU A 988 -0.28 24.20 11.84
CA LEU A 988 0.88 24.06 12.74
C LEU A 988 1.18 22.58 13.06
N ALA A 989 0.17 21.75 13.30
CA ALA A 989 0.34 20.31 13.50
C ALA A 989 0.94 19.66 12.24
N TRP A 990 0.42 20.00 11.07
CA TRP A 990 0.88 19.50 9.77
C TRP A 990 2.34 19.88 9.49
N VAL A 991 2.70 21.16 9.68
CA VAL A 991 4.08 21.65 9.52
C VAL A 991 5.02 20.94 10.50
N THR A 992 4.59 20.73 11.75
CA THR A 992 5.42 20.06 12.76
C THR A 992 5.73 18.62 12.38
N VAL A 993 4.73 17.86 11.90
CA VAL A 993 4.92 16.48 11.41
C VAL A 993 5.91 16.44 10.24
N LEU A 994 5.75 17.33 9.27
CA LEU A 994 6.63 17.38 8.10
C LEU A 994 8.04 17.86 8.44
N ALA A 995 8.18 18.83 9.35
CA ALA A 995 9.47 19.33 9.83
C ALA A 995 10.24 18.23 10.59
N VAL A 996 9.57 17.50 11.48
CA VAL A 996 10.15 16.33 12.16
C VAL A 996 10.54 15.27 11.12
N GLY A 997 9.64 14.91 10.21
CA GLY A 997 9.91 13.94 9.15
C GLY A 997 11.11 14.31 8.26
N TYR A 998 11.26 15.60 7.93
CA TYR A 998 12.38 16.12 7.16
C TYR A 998 13.70 16.09 7.94
N SER A 999 13.66 16.42 9.23
CA SER A 999 14.84 16.48 10.12
C SER A 999 15.43 15.12 10.53
N LEU A 1000 14.67 14.03 10.42
CA LEU A 1000 15.08 12.68 10.84
C LEU A 1000 16.11 11.99 9.93
N ARG A 1001 16.56 12.66 8.86
CA ARG A 1001 17.54 12.15 7.89
C ARG A 1001 18.51 13.27 7.52
N THR A 1002 19.71 12.93 7.03
CA THR A 1002 20.77 13.90 6.69
C THR A 1002 20.21 15.06 5.86
N ILE A 1003 20.44 16.29 6.36
CA ILE A 1003 19.99 17.55 5.77
C ILE A 1003 21.06 17.98 4.78
N GLU A 1004 20.68 18.12 3.50
CA GLU A 1004 21.54 18.76 2.51
C GLU A 1004 21.34 20.27 2.60
N PRO A 1005 22.41 21.09 2.67
CA PRO A 1005 22.27 22.53 2.84
C PRO A 1005 21.50 23.14 1.66
N ILE A 1006 20.38 23.74 1.97
CA ILE A 1006 19.60 24.54 1.01
C ILE A 1006 20.31 25.89 0.90
N GLY A 1007 20.54 26.39 -0.32
CA GLY A 1007 21.14 27.72 -0.55
C GLY A 1007 20.23 28.87 -0.08
N ALA A 1008 20.01 28.97 1.23
CA ALA A 1008 18.91 29.71 1.86
C ALA A 1008 18.93 31.21 1.56
N LYS A 1009 20.11 31.83 1.40
CA LYS A 1009 20.21 33.26 1.07
C LYS A 1009 19.62 33.60 -0.30
N ARG A 1010 19.93 32.80 -1.33
CA ARG A 1010 19.43 33.02 -2.70
C ARG A 1010 17.93 32.73 -2.79
N LEU A 1011 17.49 31.64 -2.15
CA LEU A 1011 16.08 31.29 -2.07
C LEU A 1011 15.26 32.35 -1.33
N MET A 1012 15.78 32.91 -0.23
CA MET A 1012 15.11 33.98 0.52
C MET A 1012 14.93 35.25 -0.30
N VAL A 1013 15.96 35.68 -1.05
CA VAL A 1013 15.85 36.84 -1.96
C VAL A 1013 14.82 36.56 -3.06
N LEU A 1014 14.87 35.37 -3.66
CA LEU A 1014 13.94 34.97 -4.72
C LEU A 1014 12.49 34.96 -4.22
N VAL A 1015 12.24 34.41 -3.03
CA VAL A 1015 10.91 34.39 -2.40
C VAL A 1015 10.46 35.82 -2.07
N ALA A 1016 11.32 36.65 -1.49
CA ALA A 1016 10.98 38.03 -1.15
C ALA A 1016 10.61 38.85 -2.40
N LEU A 1017 11.37 38.72 -3.49
CA LEU A 1017 11.05 39.35 -4.78
C LEU A 1017 9.73 38.83 -5.35
N THR A 1018 9.49 37.52 -5.29
CA THR A 1018 8.24 36.91 -5.80
C THR A 1018 7.03 37.37 -5.00
N LEU A 1019 7.16 37.43 -3.67
CA LEU A 1019 6.09 37.88 -2.78
C LEU A 1019 5.81 39.37 -2.96
N LEU A 1020 6.85 40.21 -3.06
CA LEU A 1020 6.70 41.64 -3.31
C LEU A 1020 6.04 41.91 -4.66
N ALA A 1021 6.50 41.25 -5.74
CA ALA A 1021 5.93 41.41 -7.07
C ALA A 1021 4.50 40.88 -7.15
N GLY A 1022 4.25 39.68 -6.62
CA GLY A 1022 2.93 39.05 -6.60
C GLY A 1022 1.91 39.84 -5.79
N ALA A 1023 2.27 40.26 -4.58
CA ALA A 1023 1.42 41.08 -3.72
C ALA A 1023 1.11 42.44 -4.38
N THR A 1024 2.13 43.14 -4.88
CA THR A 1024 1.94 44.46 -5.52
C THR A 1024 1.05 44.34 -6.76
N LEU A 1025 1.28 43.37 -7.63
CA LEU A 1025 0.47 43.15 -8.84
C LEU A 1025 -0.98 42.80 -8.51
N HIS A 1026 -1.20 42.00 -7.46
CA HIS A 1026 -2.54 41.61 -7.04
C HIS A 1026 -3.29 42.78 -6.40
N ILE A 1027 -2.67 43.45 -5.42
CA ILE A 1027 -3.23 44.62 -4.73
C ILE A 1027 -3.59 45.72 -5.75
N VAL A 1028 -2.68 46.08 -6.64
CA VAL A 1028 -2.96 47.13 -7.65
C VAL A 1028 -4.14 46.78 -8.56
N ARG A 1029 -4.38 45.50 -8.85
CA ARG A 1029 -5.44 45.05 -9.77
C ARG A 1029 -6.78 44.82 -9.11
N ARG A 1030 -6.82 44.30 -7.88
CA ARG A 1030 -8.05 43.80 -7.26
C ARG A 1030 -8.46 44.50 -5.98
N HIS A 1031 -7.59 45.31 -5.38
CA HIS A 1031 -7.84 45.87 -4.06
C HIS A 1031 -9.14 46.69 -3.98
N ALA A 1032 -9.42 47.53 -4.97
CA ALA A 1032 -10.66 48.30 -5.00
C ALA A 1032 -11.92 47.41 -5.06
N VAL A 1033 -11.84 46.27 -5.75
CA VAL A 1033 -12.93 45.30 -5.87
C VAL A 1033 -13.12 44.55 -4.54
N ASP A 1034 -12.02 44.11 -3.93
CA ASP A 1034 -12.06 43.33 -2.69
C ASP A 1034 -12.50 44.18 -1.49
N VAL A 1035 -12.12 45.46 -1.45
CA VAL A 1035 -12.61 46.41 -0.42
C VAL A 1035 -14.14 46.58 -0.51
N VAL A 1036 -14.69 46.62 -1.72
CA VAL A 1036 -16.15 46.67 -1.92
C VAL A 1036 -16.79 45.33 -1.55
N LEU A 1037 -16.16 44.20 -1.89
CA LEU A 1037 -16.66 42.85 -1.61
C LEU A 1037 -16.81 42.59 -0.10
N TYR A 1038 -15.90 43.10 0.73
CA TYR A 1038 -15.92 42.90 2.18
C TYR A 1038 -16.71 43.96 2.97
N ARG A 1039 -17.44 44.85 2.30
CA ARG A 1039 -18.26 45.87 2.96
C ARG A 1039 -19.38 45.20 3.77
N PRO A 1040 -19.63 45.59 5.04
CA PRO A 1040 -20.74 45.06 5.83
C PRO A 1040 -22.08 45.28 5.11
N VAL A 1041 -22.95 44.27 5.12
CA VAL A 1041 -24.33 44.39 4.61
C VAL A 1041 -25.23 44.82 5.77
N GLU A 1042 -25.56 46.11 5.85
CA GLU A 1042 -26.59 46.60 6.79
C GLU A 1042 -27.99 46.38 6.20
N ARG A 1043 -28.78 45.47 6.78
CA ARG A 1043 -30.22 45.40 6.53
C ARG A 1043 -30.95 46.22 7.59
N VAL A 1044 -31.23 47.48 7.28
CA VAL A 1044 -32.12 48.32 8.10
C VAL A 1044 -33.53 48.24 7.48
N GLU A 1045 -34.48 47.68 8.23
CA GLU A 1045 -35.88 47.64 7.79
C GLU A 1045 -36.46 49.06 7.84
N ARG A 1046 -36.97 49.55 6.70
CA ARG A 1046 -37.57 50.89 6.60
C ARG A 1046 -39.09 50.77 6.50
N MET A 1047 -39.80 51.54 7.32
CA MET A 1047 -41.26 51.58 7.34
C MET A 1047 -41.77 53.01 7.50
N THR A 1048 -42.98 53.30 7.03
CA THR A 1048 -43.64 54.60 7.26
C THR A 1048 -44.37 54.60 8.60
N ALA A 1049 -44.70 55.78 9.14
CA ALA A 1049 -45.47 55.89 10.39
C ALA A 1049 -46.83 55.17 10.33
N THR A 1050 -47.49 55.20 9.16
CA THR A 1050 -48.74 54.49 8.89
C THR A 1050 -48.55 52.98 8.83
N GLN A 1051 -47.49 52.48 8.18
CA GLN A 1051 -47.16 51.05 8.16
C GLN A 1051 -46.82 50.52 9.56
N TRP A 1052 -45.98 51.24 10.29
CA TRP A 1052 -45.56 50.85 11.65
C TRP A 1052 -46.78 50.67 12.55
N ARG A 1053 -47.67 51.68 12.63
CA ARG A 1053 -48.89 51.60 13.45
C ARG A 1053 -49.96 50.65 12.89
N GLY A 1054 -50.00 50.45 11.57
CA GLY A 1054 -50.97 49.58 10.88
C GLY A 1054 -50.68 48.08 10.96
N GLY A 1055 -49.59 47.68 11.63
CA GLY A 1055 -49.26 46.26 11.88
C GLY A 1055 -47.79 45.92 11.68
N ALA A 1056 -46.98 46.76 11.01
CA ALA A 1056 -45.56 46.47 10.80
C ALA A 1056 -44.75 46.52 12.11
N TRP A 1057 -45.25 47.12 13.19
CA TRP A 1057 -44.67 46.96 14.53
C TRP A 1057 -44.56 45.47 14.96
N GLN A 1058 -45.39 44.58 14.40
CA GLN A 1058 -45.35 43.13 14.66
C GLN A 1058 -44.19 42.40 13.97
N THR A 1059 -43.64 42.96 12.88
CA THR A 1059 -42.49 42.35 12.17
C THR A 1059 -41.18 42.59 12.90
N LEU A 1060 -41.14 43.57 13.82
CA LEU A 1060 -40.00 43.85 14.67
C LEU A 1060 -39.83 42.79 15.77
N PRO A 1061 -38.59 42.52 16.23
CA PRO A 1061 -38.28 41.41 17.14
C PRO A 1061 -39.23 41.30 18.34
N VAL A 1062 -39.64 40.07 18.65
CA VAL A 1062 -40.61 39.79 19.75
C VAL A 1062 -39.97 39.93 21.13
N GLY A 1063 -38.70 39.59 21.23
CA GLY A 1063 -37.96 39.69 22.47
C GLY A 1063 -36.47 39.64 22.26
N ARG A 1064 -35.75 39.85 23.36
CA ARG A 1064 -34.32 39.81 23.44
C ARG A 1064 -33.83 38.37 23.27
N VAL A 1065 -33.24 38.11 22.11
CA VAL A 1065 -32.40 36.95 21.88
C VAL A 1065 -31.10 37.10 22.68
N ALA A 1066 -30.94 36.31 23.75
CA ALA A 1066 -29.69 36.24 24.51
C ALA A 1066 -28.55 35.66 23.66
N ALA A 1067 -27.31 35.74 24.14
CA ALA A 1067 -26.13 35.24 23.42
C ALA A 1067 -26.21 33.73 23.06
N VAL A 1068 -27.08 32.98 23.73
CA VAL A 1068 -27.32 31.54 23.53
C VAL A 1068 -28.41 31.26 22.47
N GLY A 1069 -28.97 32.30 21.83
CA GLY A 1069 -30.04 32.16 20.82
C GLY A 1069 -31.43 31.90 21.41
N ARG A 1070 -31.54 31.84 22.74
CA ARG A 1070 -32.81 31.77 23.47
C ARG A 1070 -33.40 33.16 23.61
N ILE A 1071 -34.71 33.29 23.42
CA ILE A 1071 -35.42 34.54 23.70
C ILE A 1071 -35.84 34.53 25.16
N ASP A 1072 -35.18 35.34 25.99
CA ASP A 1072 -35.31 35.28 27.45
C ASP A 1072 -36.18 36.41 28.01
N GLU A 1073 -36.24 37.57 27.33
CA GLU A 1073 -37.03 38.73 27.75
C GLU A 1073 -37.89 39.24 26.58
N PRO A 1074 -39.17 39.58 26.80
CA PRO A 1074 -39.99 40.19 25.75
C PRO A 1074 -39.62 41.66 25.54
N PHE A 1075 -39.75 42.15 24.30
CA PHE A 1075 -39.68 43.58 24.02
C PHE A 1075 -41.06 44.21 24.20
N ASN A 1076 -41.29 44.74 25.39
CA ASN A 1076 -42.56 45.33 25.82
C ASN A 1076 -42.68 46.83 25.49
N VAL A 1077 -41.65 47.46 24.92
CA VAL A 1077 -41.66 48.86 24.48
C VAL A 1077 -41.13 48.99 23.05
N GLN A 1078 -41.79 49.80 22.23
CA GLN A 1078 -41.22 50.33 20.99
C GLN A 1078 -41.35 51.85 20.97
N TRP A 1079 -40.28 52.54 20.59
CA TRP A 1079 -40.23 54.01 20.62
C TRP A 1079 -39.66 54.57 19.31
N ALA A 1080 -40.46 55.33 18.58
CA ALA A 1080 -40.01 56.10 17.42
C ALA A 1080 -39.59 57.51 17.85
N ALA A 1081 -38.28 57.77 17.93
CA ALA A 1081 -37.70 59.05 18.33
C ALA A 1081 -36.18 59.08 18.13
N THR A 1082 -35.58 60.27 18.01
CA THR A 1082 -34.11 60.37 18.04
C THR A 1082 -33.57 60.08 19.45
N ALA A 1083 -32.37 59.51 19.56
CA ALA A 1083 -31.75 59.19 20.86
C ALA A 1083 -31.72 60.42 21.81
N ARG A 1084 -31.34 61.59 21.29
CA ARG A 1084 -31.34 62.86 22.06
C ARG A 1084 -32.74 63.27 22.55
N THR A 1085 -33.78 62.98 21.77
CA THR A 1085 -35.18 63.25 22.18
C THR A 1085 -35.57 62.33 23.33
N ILE A 1086 -35.23 61.04 23.23
CA ILE A 1086 -35.49 60.04 24.28
C ILE A 1086 -34.79 60.44 25.59
N GLU A 1087 -33.50 60.77 25.55
CA GLU A 1087 -32.73 61.19 26.73
C GLU A 1087 -33.39 62.36 27.47
N ARG A 1088 -33.71 63.46 26.78
CA ARG A 1088 -34.34 64.63 27.40
C ARG A 1088 -35.70 64.31 28.03
N VAL A 1089 -36.47 63.47 27.35
CA VAL A 1089 -37.81 63.08 27.79
C VAL A 1089 -37.74 62.16 29.01
N MET A 1090 -36.77 61.25 29.05
CA MET A 1090 -36.48 60.39 30.20
C MET A 1090 -36.05 61.23 31.42
N GLU A 1091 -35.12 62.18 31.24
CA GLU A 1091 -34.68 63.09 32.30
C GLU A 1091 -35.83 63.92 32.88
N ALA A 1092 -36.70 64.48 32.03
CA ALA A 1092 -37.87 65.25 32.44
C ALA A 1092 -38.87 64.43 33.28
N ASN A 1093 -38.89 63.10 33.14
CA ASN A 1093 -39.76 62.18 33.87
C ASN A 1093 -39.04 61.48 35.05
N GLY A 1094 -37.89 62.00 35.48
CA GLY A 1094 -37.17 61.51 36.66
C GLY A 1094 -36.37 60.23 36.45
N TRP A 1095 -36.06 59.87 35.20
CA TRP A 1095 -35.14 58.78 34.86
C TRP A 1095 -33.70 59.29 34.73
N GLN A 1096 -32.73 58.44 35.05
CA GLN A 1096 -31.30 58.73 34.91
C GLN A 1096 -30.66 57.78 33.91
N ALA A 1097 -29.73 58.26 33.08
CA ALA A 1097 -28.96 57.39 32.19
C ALA A 1097 -28.12 56.39 33.01
N ALA A 1098 -28.20 55.11 32.65
CA ALA A 1098 -27.50 54.04 33.35
C ALA A 1098 -26.01 54.01 32.97
N ARG A 1099 -25.15 53.61 33.92
CA ARG A 1099 -23.73 53.35 33.65
C ARG A 1099 -23.52 51.88 33.27
N SER A 1100 -22.77 51.61 32.21
CA SER A 1100 -22.36 50.24 31.85
C SER A 1100 -21.12 49.79 32.66
N ASN A 1101 -21.05 48.50 32.95
CA ASN A 1101 -19.98 47.82 33.69
C ASN A 1101 -18.66 47.62 32.92
N LEU A 1102 -18.59 48.02 31.64
CA LEU A 1102 -17.34 48.03 30.83
C LEU A 1102 -16.55 49.36 30.94
N ALA A 1103 -17.10 50.38 31.60
CA ALA A 1103 -16.41 51.66 31.81
C ALA A 1103 -15.44 51.58 33.01
N TRP A 1104 -14.19 51.16 32.75
CA TRP A 1104 -13.09 51.18 33.72
C TRP A 1104 -12.34 52.53 33.70
N PRO A 1105 -11.89 53.11 34.84
CA PRO A 1105 -12.66 53.63 35.96
C PRO A 1105 -12.80 55.18 35.86
N ALA A 1106 -14.01 55.73 35.64
CA ALA A 1106 -14.22 57.17 35.75
C ALA A 1106 -14.68 57.55 37.17
N ALA A 1107 -13.69 57.94 37.99
CA ALA A 1107 -13.74 58.74 39.23
C ALA A 1107 -14.63 58.29 40.42
N PRO A 1108 -14.12 58.38 41.68
CA PRO A 1108 -14.92 58.14 42.87
C PRO A 1108 -16.05 59.18 43.00
N ALA A 1109 -17.24 58.70 43.35
CA ALA A 1109 -18.41 59.54 43.57
C ALA A 1109 -18.11 60.63 44.62
N THR A 1110 -18.29 61.89 44.24
CA THR A 1110 -18.41 63.01 45.17
C THR A 1110 -19.56 62.72 46.14
N ARG A 1111 -19.26 62.70 47.45
CA ARG A 1111 -20.26 62.54 48.52
C ARG A 1111 -21.39 63.56 48.33
N GLY A 1112 -22.62 63.08 48.18
CA GLY A 1112 -23.84 63.91 48.23
C GLY A 1112 -24.86 63.65 47.13
N VAL A 1113 -24.46 63.08 45.99
CA VAL A 1113 -25.38 62.72 44.90
C VAL A 1113 -25.48 61.19 44.82
N ARG A 1114 -26.70 60.62 44.93
CA ARG A 1114 -26.91 59.19 44.62
C ARG A 1114 -26.55 58.97 43.15
N ALA A 1115 -25.35 58.46 42.87
CA ALA A 1115 -24.96 58.08 41.52
C ALA A 1115 -25.86 56.93 41.04
N ALA A 1116 -26.31 56.99 39.78
CA ALA A 1116 -27.09 55.92 39.17
C ALA A 1116 -26.36 54.57 39.31
N PRO A 1117 -27.02 53.51 39.80
CA PRO A 1117 -26.40 52.19 39.94
C PRO A 1117 -25.98 51.63 38.57
N ALA A 1118 -24.88 50.87 38.55
CA ALA A 1118 -24.47 50.14 37.36
C ALA A 1118 -25.48 49.02 37.07
N ILE A 1119 -25.85 48.85 35.81
CA ILE A 1119 -26.80 47.80 35.39
C ILE A 1119 -26.05 46.63 34.75
N ALA A 1120 -26.62 45.43 34.84
CA ALA A 1120 -26.11 44.28 34.10
C ALA A 1120 -26.22 44.53 32.58
N LEU A 1121 -25.14 44.20 31.85
CA LEU A 1121 -25.09 44.21 30.39
C LEU A 1121 -25.91 43.04 29.87
N GLU A 1122 -27.00 43.36 29.20
CA GLU A 1122 -27.81 42.39 28.47
C GLU A 1122 -27.56 42.54 26.97
N PHE A 1123 -27.58 41.42 26.25
CA PHE A 1123 -27.33 41.41 24.82
C PHE A 1123 -28.59 41.02 24.06
N HIS A 1124 -28.89 41.75 22.97
CA HIS A 1124 -29.88 41.37 21.97
C HIS A 1124 -29.18 40.96 20.69
N GLU A 1125 -29.22 39.66 20.41
CA GLU A 1125 -28.45 39.01 19.35
C GLU A 1125 -26.92 39.24 19.44
N GLY A 1126 -26.39 39.79 20.54
CA GLY A 1126 -24.98 40.21 20.66
C GLY A 1126 -24.77 41.73 20.50
N ALA A 1127 -25.84 42.48 20.19
CA ALA A 1127 -26.07 43.91 20.43
C ALA A 1127 -26.09 44.31 21.92
N VAL A 1128 -25.21 45.18 22.42
CA VAL A 1128 -25.48 45.87 23.71
C VAL A 1128 -26.60 46.91 23.55
N PRO A 1129 -27.37 47.25 24.60
CA PRO A 1129 -28.38 48.30 24.50
C PRO A 1129 -27.69 49.62 24.16
N ALA A 1130 -28.18 50.29 23.14
CA ALA A 1130 -27.67 51.58 22.70
C ALA A 1130 -27.98 52.68 23.72
N MET A 1131 -29.09 52.54 24.45
CA MET A 1131 -29.47 53.43 25.55
C MET A 1131 -30.05 52.60 26.69
N ALA A 1132 -29.77 53.02 27.93
CA ALA A 1132 -30.38 52.43 29.11
C ALA A 1132 -30.64 53.48 30.18
N PHE A 1133 -31.77 53.37 30.87
CA PHE A 1133 -32.23 54.33 31.87
C PHE A 1133 -32.69 53.62 33.14
N VAL A 1134 -32.47 54.25 34.30
CA VAL A 1134 -32.87 53.74 35.60
C VAL A 1134 -33.73 54.74 36.38
N ARG A 1135 -34.71 54.24 37.13
CA ARG A 1135 -35.53 55.04 38.06
C ARG A 1135 -35.84 54.24 39.33
N PHE A 1136 -35.82 54.87 40.49
CA PHE A 1136 -36.25 54.23 41.74
C PHE A 1136 -37.78 54.16 41.80
N SER A 1137 -38.33 53.01 42.18
CA SER A 1137 -39.77 52.81 42.33
C SER A 1137 -40.27 53.41 43.66
N ASP A 1138 -41.36 54.18 43.62
CA ASP A 1138 -41.91 54.91 44.79
C ASP A 1138 -42.62 54.00 45.83
N GLY A 1139 -42.82 52.70 45.53
CA GLY A 1139 -43.75 51.84 46.26
C GLY A 1139 -43.20 50.69 47.12
N ALA A 1140 -41.90 50.42 47.15
CA ALA A 1140 -41.31 49.40 48.04
C ALA A 1140 -39.81 49.62 48.21
N ARG A 1141 -39.29 49.49 49.44
CA ARG A 1141 -37.87 49.69 49.78
C ARG A 1141 -36.95 48.94 48.80
N GLY A 1142 -36.27 49.68 47.93
CA GLY A 1142 -35.07 49.22 47.22
C GLY A 1142 -35.26 48.58 45.84
N THR A 1143 -36.36 48.79 45.11
CA THR A 1143 -36.49 48.28 43.72
C THR A 1143 -36.22 49.35 42.66
N LEU A 1144 -35.48 48.99 41.62
CA LEU A 1144 -35.12 49.81 40.46
C LEU A 1144 -35.95 49.40 39.25
N LEU A 1145 -36.48 50.37 38.51
CA LEU A 1145 -36.97 50.15 37.15
C LEU A 1145 -35.83 50.42 36.19
N VAL A 1146 -35.60 49.50 35.24
CA VAL A 1146 -34.54 49.61 34.23
C VAL A 1146 -35.16 49.50 32.84
N LEU A 1147 -34.97 50.51 32.01
CA LEU A 1147 -35.33 50.50 30.59
C LEU A 1147 -34.05 50.25 29.77
N ARG A 1148 -34.08 49.29 28.86
CA ARG A 1148 -33.01 49.05 27.87
C ARG A 1148 -33.58 49.17 26.46
N LEU A 1149 -32.89 49.91 25.58
CA LEU A 1149 -33.32 50.19 24.20
C LEU A 1149 -32.25 49.75 23.17
N TRP A 1150 -32.71 49.09 22.11
CA TRP A 1150 -31.92 48.67 20.95
C TRP A 1150 -32.50 49.26 19.66
N PRO A 1151 -31.66 49.62 18.67
CA PRO A 1151 -32.14 50.08 17.36
C PRO A 1151 -32.75 48.89 16.60
N ALA A 1152 -33.94 49.08 16.04
CA ALA A 1152 -34.67 48.01 15.36
C ALA A 1152 -35.00 48.33 13.90
N ALA A 1153 -35.45 49.55 13.61
CA ALA A 1153 -35.86 49.97 12.27
C ALA A 1153 -35.75 51.48 12.09
N GLU A 1154 -35.98 51.95 10.86
CA GLU A 1154 -36.10 53.38 10.55
C GLU A 1154 -37.53 53.71 10.09
N MET A 1155 -38.09 54.78 10.67
CA MET A 1155 -39.35 55.36 10.26
C MET A 1155 -39.12 56.48 9.25
N ALA A 1156 -39.68 56.37 8.05
CA ALA A 1156 -39.66 57.45 7.06
C ALA A 1156 -40.65 58.57 7.45
N LEU A 1157 -40.18 59.82 7.48
CA LEU A 1157 -41.03 60.99 7.72
C LEU A 1157 -41.72 61.45 6.42
N PRO A 1158 -43.04 61.79 6.47
CA PRO A 1158 -43.77 62.30 5.33
C PRO A 1158 -43.14 63.59 4.77
N GLY A 1159 -42.99 63.67 3.44
CA GLY A 1159 -42.51 64.87 2.75
C GLY A 1159 -40.99 65.13 2.80
N SER A 1160 -40.18 64.21 3.33
CA SER A 1160 -38.71 64.32 3.34
C SER A 1160 -38.07 63.20 2.53
N THR A 1161 -37.15 63.53 1.62
CA THR A 1161 -36.40 62.53 0.82
C THR A 1161 -35.26 61.87 1.61
N HIS A 1162 -34.90 62.42 2.78
CA HIS A 1162 -33.79 61.94 3.63
C HIS A 1162 -34.08 61.95 5.14
N GLY A 1163 -35.27 62.35 5.60
CA GLY A 1163 -35.59 62.39 7.03
C GLY A 1163 -36.15 61.06 7.50
N THR A 1164 -35.34 60.30 8.23
CA THR A 1164 -35.79 59.11 8.97
C THR A 1164 -35.69 59.36 10.48
N VAL A 1165 -36.57 58.73 11.25
CA VAL A 1165 -36.53 58.68 12.71
C VAL A 1165 -36.30 57.23 13.12
N PRO A 1166 -35.32 56.93 13.99
CA PRO A 1166 -35.09 55.55 14.40
C PRO A 1166 -36.23 55.04 15.28
N ILE A 1167 -36.60 53.78 15.06
CA ILE A 1167 -37.49 52.99 15.89
C ILE A 1167 -36.62 52.12 16.79
N TRP A 1168 -36.81 52.29 18.09
CA TRP A 1168 -36.13 51.54 19.14
C TRP A 1168 -37.08 50.46 19.68
N THR A 1169 -36.57 49.25 19.93
CA THR A 1169 -37.27 48.23 20.70
C THR A 1169 -36.61 48.11 22.07
N GLY A 1170 -37.39 47.81 23.10
CA GLY A 1170 -36.85 47.76 24.45
C GLY A 1170 -37.66 46.95 25.42
N THR A 1171 -37.02 46.71 26.56
CA THR A 1171 -37.62 46.02 27.70
C THR A 1171 -37.53 46.89 28.95
N VAL A 1172 -38.59 46.86 29.74
CA VAL A 1172 -38.64 47.45 31.08
C VAL A 1172 -38.67 46.32 32.10
N THR A 1173 -37.66 46.25 32.96
CA THR A 1173 -37.50 45.24 34.01
C THR A 1173 -37.51 45.87 35.40
N ARG A 1174 -37.75 45.04 36.42
CA ARG A 1174 -37.63 45.44 37.83
C ARG A 1174 -36.41 44.73 38.44
N GLU A 1175 -35.43 45.51 38.87
CA GLU A 1175 -34.16 44.99 39.37
C GLU A 1175 -33.91 45.38 40.83
N LEU A 1176 -33.17 44.53 41.55
CA LEU A 1176 -32.74 44.74 42.92
C LEU A 1176 -31.27 45.17 42.92
N PRO A 1177 -30.89 46.27 43.60
CA PRO A 1177 -29.50 46.66 43.76
C PRO A 1177 -28.79 45.66 44.70
N THR A 1178 -27.63 45.14 44.28
CA THR A 1178 -26.81 44.28 45.14
C THR A 1178 -26.04 45.09 46.17
N THR A 1179 -26.16 44.76 47.46
CA THR A 1179 -25.37 45.35 48.54
C THR A 1179 -24.31 44.36 49.01
N GLY A 1180 -23.01 44.61 48.79
CA GLY A 1180 -21.96 43.79 49.41
C GLY A 1180 -20.52 43.94 48.92
N ILE A 1181 -20.24 44.46 47.72
CA ILE A 1181 -18.88 44.55 47.16
C ILE A 1181 -18.73 45.88 46.39
N ALA A 1182 -17.51 46.41 46.24
CA ALA A 1182 -17.16 47.66 45.54
C ALA A 1182 -17.63 47.77 44.06
N TRP A 1183 -18.36 46.75 43.57
CA TRP A 1183 -18.86 46.56 42.22
C TRP A 1183 -20.38 46.31 42.34
N SER A 1184 -21.14 47.28 42.84
CA SER A 1184 -22.59 47.15 43.00
C SER A 1184 -23.28 47.21 41.64
N PHE A 1185 -23.86 46.09 41.17
CA PHE A 1185 -24.72 46.04 39.98
C PHE A 1185 -26.15 45.61 40.34
N SER A 1186 -27.14 45.97 39.53
CA SER A 1186 -28.51 45.50 39.71
C SER A 1186 -28.71 44.11 39.12
N VAL A 1187 -29.47 43.27 39.82
CA VAL A 1187 -29.85 41.92 39.38
C VAL A 1187 -31.36 41.86 39.22
N GLN A 1188 -31.80 41.19 38.15
CA GLN A 1188 -33.21 40.99 37.84
C GLN A 1188 -33.95 40.26 38.99
N SER A 1189 -35.19 40.65 39.26
CA SER A 1189 -35.96 40.10 40.39
C SER A 1189 -36.39 38.64 40.10
N PRO A 1190 -36.29 37.69 41.05
CA PRO A 1190 -36.67 36.28 40.81
C PRO A 1190 -38.15 36.07 40.43
N ASP A 1191 -39.03 36.94 40.95
CA ASP A 1191 -40.50 36.92 40.76
C ASP A 1191 -40.98 37.74 39.54
N GLU A 1192 -40.17 37.87 38.48
CA GLU A 1192 -40.41 38.86 37.43
C GLU A 1192 -41.68 38.61 36.59
N ASP A 1193 -42.61 39.56 36.66
CA ASP A 1193 -43.68 39.81 35.68
C ASP A 1193 -43.24 40.98 34.80
N PHE A 1194 -43.19 40.79 33.47
CA PHE A 1194 -42.79 41.83 32.50
C PHE A 1194 -43.93 42.83 32.20
N THR A 1195 -45.15 42.52 32.63
CA THR A 1195 -46.36 43.29 32.35
C THR A 1195 -46.44 44.53 33.25
N VAL A 1196 -46.31 44.32 34.57
CA VAL A 1196 -46.46 45.39 35.57
C VAL A 1196 -45.40 46.50 35.44
N PRO A 1197 -44.09 46.23 35.26
CA PRO A 1197 -43.07 47.26 35.03
C PRO A 1197 -43.32 48.07 33.76
N ALA A 1198 -43.68 47.42 32.65
CA ALA A 1198 -43.98 48.08 31.39
C ALA A 1198 -45.21 49.00 31.49
N ALA A 1199 -46.28 48.53 32.13
CA ALA A 1199 -47.47 49.34 32.38
C ALA A 1199 -47.19 50.52 33.34
N ALA A 1200 -46.29 50.35 34.31
CA ALA A 1200 -45.85 51.44 35.19
C ALA A 1200 -44.98 52.47 34.45
N PHE A 1201 -44.15 52.03 33.50
CA PHE A 1201 -43.40 52.90 32.60
C PHE A 1201 -44.34 53.69 31.68
N ALA A 1202 -45.25 53.01 30.98
CA ALA A 1202 -46.14 53.63 30.01
C ALA A 1202 -47.08 54.69 30.60
N ARG A 1203 -47.56 54.51 31.85
CA ARG A 1203 -48.41 55.48 32.56
C ARG A 1203 -47.77 56.85 32.77
N GLN A 1204 -46.45 56.97 32.63
CA GLN A 1204 -45.72 58.24 32.75
C GLN A 1204 -45.84 59.09 31.47
N PHE A 1205 -46.35 58.51 30.37
CA PHE A 1205 -46.37 59.13 29.06
C PHE A 1205 -47.80 59.17 28.49
N ALA A 1206 -48.37 60.38 28.40
CA ALA A 1206 -49.73 60.58 27.94
C ALA A 1206 -50.01 60.08 26.49
N GLY A 1207 -48.96 59.89 25.68
CA GLY A 1207 -49.05 59.39 24.30
C GLY A 1207 -48.67 57.92 24.09
N ALA A 1208 -48.52 57.11 25.17
CA ALA A 1208 -48.20 55.69 25.04
C ALA A 1208 -49.45 54.87 24.67
N GLN A 1209 -49.38 54.10 23.58
CA GLN A 1209 -50.45 53.23 23.12
C GLN A 1209 -50.11 51.76 23.41
N GLY A 1210 -50.97 51.07 24.17
CA GLY A 1210 -50.84 49.63 24.39
C GLY A 1210 -51.48 48.83 23.25
N VAL A 1211 -50.70 47.97 22.59
CA VAL A 1211 -51.17 47.03 21.56
C VAL A 1211 -50.85 45.61 22.00
N THR A 1212 -51.71 44.65 21.70
CA THR A 1212 -51.50 43.23 22.08
C THR A 1212 -50.95 42.45 20.89
N ARG A 1213 -49.91 41.67 21.15
CA ARG A 1213 -49.29 40.77 20.17
C ARG A 1213 -49.80 39.34 20.40
N ASP A 1214 -50.35 38.73 19.36
CA ASP A 1214 -50.99 37.41 19.39
C ASP A 1214 -50.31 36.49 18.37
N ASP A 1215 -49.08 36.07 18.67
CA ASP A 1215 -48.28 35.16 17.84
C ASP A 1215 -47.67 34.02 18.68
N PRO A 1216 -47.33 32.87 18.05
CA PRO A 1216 -46.85 31.68 18.76
C PRO A 1216 -45.57 31.90 19.58
N VAL A 1217 -44.72 32.86 19.18
CA VAL A 1217 -43.49 33.20 19.89
C VAL A 1217 -43.81 34.02 21.14
N SER A 1218 -44.77 34.93 21.06
CA SER A 1218 -45.26 35.69 22.22
C SER A 1218 -45.94 34.80 23.26
N ALA A 1219 -46.64 33.73 22.83
CA ALA A 1219 -47.27 32.75 23.73
C ALA A 1219 -46.28 31.92 24.56
N ALA A 1220 -44.98 31.90 24.19
CA ALA A 1220 -43.95 31.21 24.96
C ALA A 1220 -43.57 31.93 26.26
N PHE A 1221 -43.91 33.21 26.41
CA PHE A 1221 -43.61 33.99 27.61
C PHE A 1221 -44.72 33.83 28.66
N GLN A 1222 -44.54 32.94 29.63
CA GLN A 1222 -45.53 32.69 30.69
C GLN A 1222 -45.76 33.87 31.66
N ARG A 1223 -44.89 34.88 31.65
CA ARG A 1223 -44.90 36.02 32.59
C ARG A 1223 -45.03 37.39 31.89
N TRP A 1224 -45.70 37.41 30.74
CA TRP A 1224 -46.02 38.60 29.96
C TRP A 1224 -47.41 38.45 29.34
N ASP A 1225 -48.23 39.49 29.40
CA ASP A 1225 -49.60 39.50 28.86
C ASP A 1225 -49.70 39.78 27.34
N GLY A 1226 -48.55 39.81 26.65
CA GLY A 1226 -48.46 40.11 25.22
C GLY A 1226 -48.62 41.58 24.85
N ARG A 1227 -48.77 42.50 25.82
CA ARG A 1227 -48.89 43.95 25.52
C ARG A 1227 -47.53 44.59 25.22
N VAL A 1228 -47.45 45.30 24.11
CA VAL A 1228 -46.34 46.16 23.70
C VAL A 1228 -46.80 47.62 23.73
N TRP A 1229 -45.99 48.50 24.32
CA TRP A 1229 -46.27 49.93 24.37
C TRP A 1229 -45.55 50.67 23.25
N LEU A 1230 -46.32 51.29 22.35
CA LEU A 1230 -45.81 52.11 21.26
C LEU A 1230 -45.75 53.58 21.69
N LEU A 1231 -44.58 54.20 21.55
CA LEU A 1231 -44.34 55.62 21.81
C LEU A 1231 -43.83 56.31 20.55
N CYS A 1232 -44.37 57.49 20.23
CA CYS A 1232 -43.89 58.35 19.16
C CYS A 1232 -43.64 59.74 19.76
N THR A 1233 -42.40 60.20 19.72
CA THR A 1233 -42.05 61.57 20.16
C THR A 1233 -41.29 62.28 19.06
N VAL A 1234 -41.85 63.39 18.61
CA VAL A 1234 -41.25 64.26 17.61
C VAL A 1234 -40.94 65.58 18.29
N THR A 1235 -39.87 66.24 17.83
CA THR A 1235 -39.51 67.56 18.34
C THR A 1235 -40.19 68.62 17.47
N LEU A 1236 -41.20 69.30 18.01
CA LEU A 1236 -41.90 70.38 17.33
C LEU A 1236 -41.43 71.74 17.88
N PRO A 1237 -41.36 72.78 17.05
CA PRO A 1237 -41.21 74.14 17.56
C PRO A 1237 -42.49 74.55 18.32
N ASP A 1238 -42.30 75.03 19.55
CA ASP A 1238 -43.30 75.77 20.35
C ASP A 1238 -43.70 77.07 19.63
N ALA A 1239 -44.84 77.66 20.01
CA ALA A 1239 -45.26 79.02 19.63
C ALA A 1239 -44.17 80.11 19.83
N ALA A 1240 -43.21 79.90 20.73
CA ALA A 1240 -42.04 80.75 20.95
C ALA A 1240 -40.79 80.40 20.09
N GLY A 1241 -40.90 79.44 19.15
CA GLY A 1241 -39.81 78.98 18.29
C GLY A 1241 -38.83 78.00 18.94
N ASN A 1242 -38.99 77.70 20.24
CA ASN A 1242 -38.19 76.72 20.95
C ASN A 1242 -38.62 75.29 20.61
N ARG A 1243 -37.67 74.45 20.20
CA ARG A 1243 -37.96 73.05 19.86
C ARG A 1243 -38.11 72.20 21.12
N THR A 1244 -39.35 71.89 21.50
CA THR A 1244 -39.67 71.04 22.66
C THR A 1244 -40.10 69.64 22.20
N PRO A 1245 -39.69 68.57 22.90
CA PRO A 1245 -40.21 67.23 22.64
C PRO A 1245 -41.70 67.20 22.98
N GLN A 1246 -42.57 66.84 22.03
CA GLN A 1246 -43.99 66.65 22.28
C GLN A 1246 -44.39 65.20 22.00
N TYR A 1247 -45.21 64.65 22.90
CA TYR A 1247 -45.92 63.40 22.66
C TYR A 1247 -47.06 63.67 21.69
N ILE A 1248 -47.08 62.91 20.60
CA ILE A 1248 -48.10 63.08 19.58
C ILE A 1248 -49.25 62.09 19.84
N PRO A 1249 -50.49 62.57 20.06
CA PRO A 1249 -51.64 61.70 20.30
C PRO A 1249 -52.01 60.83 19.08
N ASN A 1250 -52.93 59.88 19.29
CA ASN A 1250 -53.43 58.99 18.25
C ASN A 1250 -53.80 59.76 16.97
N GLY A 1251 -53.17 59.40 15.84
CA GLY A 1251 -53.48 59.91 14.50
C GLY A 1251 -52.57 60.97 13.87
N THR A 1252 -51.59 61.55 14.59
CA THR A 1252 -50.84 62.74 14.10
C THR A 1252 -49.33 62.57 13.87
N CYS A 1253 -48.75 61.37 13.95
CA CYS A 1253 -47.35 61.12 13.51
C CYS A 1253 -47.25 60.89 11.98
N GLY A 1254 -48.29 61.21 11.21
CA GLY A 1254 -48.44 60.93 9.78
C GLY A 1254 -48.21 62.13 8.89
#